data_AF-A0A3N7FFW2-F1
#
_entry.id   AF-A0A3N7FFW2-F1
#
_cell.length_a   1.000
_cell.length_b   1.000
_cell.length_c   1.000
_cell.angle_alpha   90.00
_cell.angle_beta   90.00
_cell.angle_gamma   90.00
#
_symmetry.space_group_name_H-M   'P 1'
#
loop_
_entity.id
_entity.type
_entity.pdbx_description
1 polymer ?
#
loop_
_entity_poly.entity_id
_entity_poly.type
_entity_poly.pdbx_seq_one_letter_code
_entity_poly.pdbx_strand_id
1 'polypeptide(L)'
;MVNDDDDADDETIPLHHDESAKNRDVPSSAALPVIRPALGRQNSMSDRAKVTMQQYLNHFLGNMDIVNSREVCKFLEVSKLSFSPEYGPKLKEEYVMVKHLPRIVKDDDSRKCCACSWFSCCNDNWQKVWAVLKPGFLALLADPFDTKLLDIIVFDVLPASDGSGEGRVSLAAEIKERNPLRHGFKVACGNRSIDLRSKNGARVKDWVATINDAGLRPPEGWCHPHRFASFAPPRGLSEDGSQAQWFVDGRAAFEAIALSIEDAKSEIFICGWWLCPELYLRRPFRAHASSRLDSLLEAKAKQGVQIYILLYKEVALALKINSVYSKTKLLSIHENVRVLRYPDHFSTGVYLWSHHEKLVIVDHQICFIGGLDLCFGRYDTCEHRVGDCPPQVWPGKDYYNPRESEPNSWEDMMKDELDRGKYPRMPWHDVHCALWGPPCRDVARHFVQRWNYAKRSKAPYEEAIPLLMPQQHMVIPHYMGQNREMEVERKGIKDDVKGIKRQDSFSSRSSLQDIPLLLPQEAEGPDDSGVGPKLNGMDSTPGRSLPHAFWKSKIELVVPDISMTSFVDNNGSDLHVKMSSDFSAQPGTKASDLEWWETQERVDQVGSPDESGQVGPRVSCHCQVIRSVSQWSAGTSQIEESIHCAYCSLIEKAEHFVYIENQFLISGLSGDDIIRNRVLEALYRRIMRAFNDKKCFRVIIVIPLLPGFQGGVDDGGAASVRAIMHWQYRTICRGQNSILHNLYDHLGPKTHDYISFYGLRSYGRLFDGGPVATSQVYVHSKIMIIDDRTTLIGSANINDRSLLGSRDSEIGVLIEDKELVDSLMGGKPRKAGKFTLSLRLSLWSEHLGLHSKAINKVIDPVIDSTYKDIWMSTAKTNTMIYQDVFSCVPNDLIHTRAALRQSMVSRKDRLGHTTIDLGIAPQKLESYQNGDIKNTDPLERLQSTRGHLVSFPLEFMCKEDLRPVFNESEYYASQVFH
;
A
#
# COMPACT_ATOMS: atom_id res chain seq x y z
N MET A 1 43.27 -14.91 57.24
CA MET A 1 44.72 -14.90 56.94
C MET A 1 44.86 -15.32 55.49
N VAL A 2 45.62 -14.56 54.70
CA VAL A 2 46.43 -15.01 53.54
C VAL A 2 45.69 -15.74 52.39
N ASN A 3 45.72 -15.28 51.14
CA ASN A 3 46.27 -14.04 50.55
C ASN A 3 45.56 -13.75 49.21
N ASP A 4 45.87 -12.60 48.62
CA ASP A 4 45.61 -12.29 47.20
C ASP A 4 46.62 -12.99 46.27
N ASP A 5 46.25 -13.16 45.00
CA ASP A 5 47.07 -13.35 43.77
C ASP A 5 46.06 -13.24 42.59
N ASP A 6 45.78 -12.04 42.07
CA ASP A 6 46.40 -11.38 40.91
C ASP A 6 45.91 -11.91 39.53
N ASP A 7 44.99 -11.15 38.91
CA ASP A 7 44.59 -11.31 37.50
C ASP A 7 45.65 -10.70 36.57
N ALA A 8 46.27 -11.52 35.71
CA ALA A 8 47.22 -11.05 34.70
C ALA A 8 47.09 -11.84 33.38
N ASP A 9 46.48 -11.20 32.37
CA ASP A 9 46.61 -11.56 30.95
C ASP A 9 46.34 -10.29 30.11
N ASP A 10 47.41 -9.52 29.87
CA ASP A 10 47.40 -8.31 29.02
C ASP A 10 47.96 -8.69 27.64
N GLU A 11 47.08 -9.16 26.73
CA GLU A 11 47.50 -9.56 25.38
C GLU A 11 47.98 -8.35 24.56
N THR A 12 49.31 -8.19 24.47
CA THR A 12 49.97 -7.14 23.70
C THR A 12 49.69 -7.27 22.20
N ILE A 13 48.70 -6.53 21.70
CA ILE A 13 48.45 -6.37 20.26
C ILE A 13 49.64 -5.63 19.61
N PRO A 14 50.21 -6.11 18.49
CA PRO A 14 51.25 -5.39 17.79
C PRO A 14 50.70 -4.08 17.20
N LEU A 15 51.27 -2.96 17.62
CA LEU A 15 50.91 -1.62 17.14
C LEU A 15 51.25 -1.45 15.66
N HIS A 16 50.24 -1.54 14.80
CA HIS A 16 50.27 -0.81 13.53
C HIS A 16 50.32 0.69 13.84
N HIS A 17 51.28 1.42 13.25
CA HIS A 17 51.35 2.87 13.37
C HIS A 17 50.23 3.53 12.55
N ASP A 18 49.07 3.71 13.18
CA ASP A 18 48.02 4.61 12.71
C ASP A 18 48.41 6.07 12.99
N GLU A 19 48.59 6.87 11.94
CA GLU A 19 48.93 8.29 12.09
C GLU A 19 47.79 9.11 12.72
N SER A 20 46.54 8.63 12.68
CA SER A 20 45.39 9.31 13.29
C SER A 20 45.48 9.44 14.82
N ALA A 21 46.32 8.63 15.47
CA ALA A 21 46.51 8.67 16.92
C ALA A 21 46.98 10.04 17.44
N LYS A 22 47.83 10.76 16.69
CA LYS A 22 48.42 12.04 17.14
C LYS A 22 47.41 13.19 17.22
N ASN A 23 46.31 13.13 16.47
CA ASN A 23 45.24 14.14 16.50
C ASN A 23 44.24 13.93 17.66
N ARG A 24 44.30 12.78 18.34
CA ARG A 24 43.36 12.40 19.41
C ARG A 24 43.82 12.76 20.82
N ASP A 25 45.05 13.26 20.99
CA ASP A 25 45.57 13.69 22.28
C ASP A 25 44.92 15.01 22.74
N VAL A 26 44.00 14.94 23.71
CA VAL A 26 43.57 16.12 24.48
C VAL A 26 44.58 16.37 25.60
N PRO A 27 45.24 17.54 25.67
CA PRO A 27 46.17 17.82 26.75
C PRO A 27 45.49 17.75 28.13
N SER A 28 45.95 16.83 28.98
CA SER A 28 45.43 16.63 30.34
C SER A 28 45.63 17.86 31.25
N SER A 29 46.44 18.83 30.82
CA SER A 29 46.53 20.18 31.37
C SER A 29 45.19 20.94 31.36
N ALA A 30 44.27 20.63 30.45
CA ALA A 30 42.93 21.21 30.43
C ALA A 30 42.00 20.66 31.55
N ALA A 31 42.23 19.42 32.01
CA ALA A 31 41.45 18.78 33.08
C ALA A 31 42.07 18.97 34.48
N LEU A 32 43.39 19.23 34.56
CA LEU A 32 44.12 19.42 35.82
C LEU A 32 43.50 20.43 36.82
N PRO A 33 42.89 21.57 36.41
CA PRO A 33 42.22 22.49 37.34
C PRO A 33 40.96 21.92 38.01
N VAL A 34 40.36 20.87 37.46
CA VAL A 34 39.16 20.20 38.00
C VAL A 34 39.55 19.11 39.01
N ILE A 35 40.66 18.40 38.75
CA ILE A 35 41.06 17.20 39.50
C ILE A 35 41.77 17.53 40.83
N ARG A 36 42.36 18.73 40.97
CA ARG A 36 43.04 19.18 42.20
C ARG A 36 42.41 20.45 42.79
N PRO A 37 41.33 20.36 43.59
CA PRO A 37 40.81 21.50 44.33
C PRO A 37 41.78 21.93 45.44
N ALA A 38 42.49 23.03 45.23
CA ALA A 38 43.24 23.70 46.29
C ALA A 38 42.26 24.17 47.39
N LEU A 39 42.61 23.93 48.66
CA LEU A 39 41.71 24.11 49.80
C LEU A 39 41.42 25.60 50.09
N GLY A 40 40.34 26.15 49.53
CA GLY A 40 39.74 27.41 49.99
C GLY A 40 38.74 28.08 49.03
N ARG A 41 37.49 28.30 49.53
CA ARG A 41 36.36 29.04 48.90
C ARG A 41 35.50 28.28 47.88
N GLN A 42 34.67 27.35 48.37
CA GLN A 42 33.85 26.44 47.56
C GLN A 42 32.92 27.11 46.53
N ASN A 43 32.21 28.20 46.85
CA ASN A 43 31.22 28.77 45.92
C ASN A 43 31.87 29.28 44.62
N SER A 44 32.90 30.12 44.70
CA SER A 44 33.65 30.59 43.52
C SER A 44 34.45 29.49 42.81
N MET A 45 34.73 28.37 43.50
CA MET A 45 35.34 27.19 42.86
C MET A 45 34.32 26.44 42.00
N SER A 46 33.04 26.37 42.40
CA SER A 46 31.98 25.69 41.65
C SER A 46 31.77 26.33 40.28
N ASP A 47 31.56 27.65 40.22
CA ASP A 47 31.38 28.37 38.95
C ASP A 47 32.62 28.29 38.06
N ARG A 48 33.82 28.38 38.64
CA ARG A 48 35.07 28.31 37.88
C ARG A 48 35.33 26.91 37.34
N ALA A 49 35.06 25.86 38.13
CA ALA A 49 35.12 24.48 37.67
C ALA A 49 34.06 24.19 36.60
N LYS A 50 32.87 24.76 36.71
CA LYS A 50 31.81 24.68 35.69
C LYS A 50 32.25 25.33 34.37
N VAL A 51 32.83 26.54 34.41
CA VAL A 51 33.37 27.22 33.22
C VAL A 51 34.54 26.44 32.61
N THR A 52 35.49 25.94 33.41
CA THR A 52 36.60 25.11 32.90
C THR A 52 36.12 23.77 32.35
N MET A 53 35.14 23.12 32.97
CA MET A 53 34.51 21.90 32.43
C MET A 53 33.78 22.20 31.12
N GLN A 54 33.08 23.34 31.01
CA GLN A 54 32.43 23.76 29.76
C GLN A 54 33.46 24.09 28.67
N GLN A 55 34.59 24.72 29.00
CA GLN A 55 35.69 24.95 28.07
C GLN A 55 36.35 23.64 27.62
N TYR A 56 36.58 22.70 28.54
CA TYR A 56 37.06 21.36 28.23
C TYR A 56 36.09 20.63 27.30
N LEU A 57 34.80 20.59 27.63
CA LEU A 57 33.76 19.96 26.80
C LEU A 57 33.63 20.63 25.43
N ASN A 58 33.69 21.96 25.34
CA ASN A 58 33.66 22.66 24.05
C ASN A 58 34.90 22.35 23.18
N HIS A 59 36.07 22.19 23.79
CA HIS A 59 37.30 21.82 23.07
C HIS A 59 37.29 20.34 22.65
N PHE A 60 36.83 19.47 23.55
CA PHE A 60 36.67 18.03 23.33
C PHE A 60 35.63 17.75 22.23
N LEU A 61 34.45 18.37 22.31
CA LEU A 61 33.38 18.27 21.32
C LEU A 61 33.67 19.05 20.01
N GLY A 62 34.71 19.90 20.00
CA GLY A 62 35.18 20.61 18.82
C GLY A 62 36.20 19.85 17.98
N ASN A 63 36.76 18.73 18.47
CA ASN A 63 37.71 17.91 17.70
C ASN A 63 37.00 16.66 17.13
N MET A 64 36.71 16.68 15.83
CA MET A 64 35.95 15.61 15.17
C MET A 64 36.69 14.25 15.17
N ASP A 65 38.03 14.22 15.14
CA ASP A 65 38.83 12.97 15.19
C ASP A 65 38.65 12.23 16.54
N ILE A 66 38.30 12.98 17.59
CA ILE A 66 38.02 12.50 18.95
C ILE A 66 36.53 12.18 19.10
N VAL A 67 35.66 13.08 18.65
CA VAL A 67 34.21 12.96 18.84
C VAL A 67 33.63 11.80 18.03
N ASN A 68 34.14 11.59 16.83
CA ASN A 68 33.72 10.51 15.95
C ASN A 68 34.38 9.17 16.34
N SER A 69 35.23 9.15 17.38
CA SER A 69 35.83 7.93 17.91
C SER A 69 34.77 7.00 18.53
N ARG A 70 35.06 5.70 18.47
CA ARG A 70 34.14 4.67 18.96
C ARG A 70 33.89 4.80 20.46
N GLU A 71 34.84 5.35 21.21
CA GLU A 71 34.83 5.51 22.66
C GLU A 71 33.98 6.72 23.06
N VAL A 72 34.03 7.81 22.30
CA VAL A 72 33.21 9.00 22.56
C VAL A 72 31.75 8.77 22.17
N CYS A 73 31.46 8.11 21.03
CA CYS A 73 30.09 7.73 20.70
C CYS A 73 29.46 6.80 21.76
N LYS A 74 30.23 5.84 22.30
CA LYS A 74 29.80 5.02 23.45
C LYS A 74 29.54 5.85 24.71
N PHE A 75 30.38 6.86 25.01
CA PHE A 75 30.25 7.73 26.18
C PHE A 75 29.05 8.68 26.09
N LEU A 76 28.79 9.25 24.91
CA LEU A 76 27.63 10.09 24.61
C LEU A 76 26.33 9.28 24.42
N GLU A 77 26.43 7.95 24.49
CA GLU A 77 25.34 6.99 24.24
C GLU A 77 24.67 7.22 22.88
N VAL A 78 25.44 7.41 21.80
CA VAL A 78 24.94 7.65 20.42
C VAL A 78 25.37 6.58 19.41
N SER A 79 24.58 6.45 18.35
CA SER A 79 24.79 5.61 17.16
C SER A 79 24.56 6.42 15.88
N LYS A 80 24.82 5.83 14.71
CA LYS A 80 24.39 6.40 13.42
C LYS A 80 22.89 6.76 13.43
N LEU A 81 22.05 5.89 14.01
CA LEU A 81 20.61 6.12 14.12
C LEU A 81 20.25 7.30 15.02
N SER A 82 21.12 7.76 15.94
CA SER A 82 20.86 8.98 16.72
C SER A 82 20.66 10.21 15.84
N PHE A 83 21.34 10.25 14.69
CA PHE A 83 21.43 11.40 13.78
C PHE A 83 20.54 11.30 12.54
N SER A 84 19.79 10.21 12.38
CA SER A 84 18.74 10.04 11.37
C SER A 84 17.44 10.77 11.78
N PRO A 85 17.13 11.98 11.25
CA PRO A 85 15.86 12.66 11.54
C PRO A 85 14.63 11.91 11.00
N GLU A 86 14.80 11.09 9.97
CA GLU A 86 13.76 10.24 9.38
C GLU A 86 13.23 9.18 10.35
N TYR A 87 13.99 8.81 11.39
CA TYR A 87 13.54 7.98 12.52
C TYR A 87 13.26 8.79 13.79
N GLY A 88 13.26 10.12 13.70
CA GLY A 88 12.96 11.05 14.78
C GLY A 88 14.00 11.13 15.90
N PRO A 89 13.69 11.79 17.03
CA PRO A 89 14.67 12.07 18.08
C PRO A 89 15.16 10.80 18.78
N LYS A 90 16.45 10.77 19.13
CA LYS A 90 17.01 9.81 20.10
C LYS A 90 16.27 9.94 21.42
N LEU A 91 15.82 8.82 22.00
CA LEU A 91 15.28 8.78 23.37
C LEU A 91 16.30 8.20 24.35
N LYS A 92 16.76 6.96 24.11
CA LYS A 92 17.75 6.28 24.96
C LYS A 92 18.50 5.22 24.15
N GLU A 93 19.80 5.12 24.37
CA GLU A 93 20.63 4.07 23.76
C GLU A 93 21.67 3.58 24.77
N GLU A 94 22.00 2.29 24.79
CA GLU A 94 23.18 1.75 25.50
C GLU A 94 23.47 0.31 25.06
N TYR A 95 24.65 -0.21 25.41
CA TYR A 95 24.88 -1.66 25.34
C TYR A 95 24.04 -2.40 26.38
N VAL A 96 23.19 -3.31 25.91
CA VAL A 96 22.44 -4.28 26.73
C VAL A 96 22.86 -5.70 26.35
N MET A 97 22.55 -6.66 27.23
CA MET A 97 22.62 -8.08 26.89
C MET A 97 21.23 -8.56 26.45
N VAL A 98 21.13 -9.25 25.32
CA VAL A 98 19.88 -9.74 24.73
C VAL A 98 19.88 -11.25 24.64
N LYS A 99 18.77 -11.88 24.99
CA LYS A 99 18.58 -13.33 24.87
C LYS A 99 17.90 -13.71 23.56
N HIS A 100 18.21 -14.89 23.02
CA HIS A 100 17.51 -15.52 21.88
C HIS A 100 17.60 -14.78 20.52
N LEU A 101 18.55 -13.86 20.34
CA LEU A 101 18.94 -13.41 19.00
C LEU A 101 19.69 -14.53 18.24
N PRO A 102 19.70 -14.52 16.89
CA PRO A 102 20.68 -15.28 16.10
C PRO A 102 22.10 -14.98 16.55
N ARG A 103 23.01 -15.96 16.56
CA ARG A 103 24.40 -15.73 17.00
C ARG A 103 25.15 -14.87 15.98
N ILE A 104 25.69 -13.74 16.44
CA ILE A 104 26.70 -12.98 15.70
C ILE A 104 27.92 -13.89 15.51
N VAL A 105 28.27 -14.19 14.27
CA VAL A 105 29.48 -14.95 13.93
C VAL A 105 30.71 -14.09 14.25
N LYS A 106 31.74 -14.72 14.81
CA LYS A 106 33.07 -14.13 15.01
C LYS A 106 34.11 -15.10 14.43
N ASP A 107 35.14 -14.59 13.77
CA ASP A 107 36.15 -15.43 13.10
C ASP A 107 36.93 -16.36 14.05
N ASP A 108 36.98 -16.01 15.34
CA ASP A 108 37.70 -16.77 16.38
C ASP A 108 36.95 -18.03 16.87
N ASP A 109 35.70 -18.27 16.41
CA ASP A 109 34.87 -19.42 16.83
C ASP A 109 35.39 -20.79 16.28
N SER A 110 36.56 -20.77 15.64
CA SER A 110 37.38 -21.91 15.19
C SER A 110 38.17 -22.57 16.34
N ARG A 111 38.48 -21.85 17.44
CA ARG A 111 39.27 -22.35 18.58
C ARG A 111 38.43 -23.10 19.62
N LYS A 112 37.78 -24.20 19.25
CA LYS A 112 37.00 -25.03 20.20
C LYS A 112 37.87 -26.07 20.93
N CYS A 113 38.12 -25.80 22.21
CA CYS A 113 38.85 -26.70 23.12
C CYS A 113 38.09 -28.01 23.37
N CYS A 114 38.78 -29.16 23.25
CA CYS A 114 38.18 -30.50 23.21
C CYS A 114 37.76 -31.10 24.58
N ALA A 115 37.53 -30.30 25.62
CA ALA A 115 37.50 -30.77 27.01
C ALA A 115 36.28 -30.32 27.87
N CYS A 116 35.07 -30.27 27.31
CA CYS A 116 33.84 -30.04 28.10
C CYS A 116 32.58 -30.69 27.48
N SER A 117 32.43 -32.00 27.64
CA SER A 117 31.27 -32.78 27.13
C SER A 117 30.30 -33.31 28.20
N TRP A 118 30.64 -33.20 29.50
CA TRP A 118 29.86 -33.80 30.60
C TRP A 118 29.10 -32.82 31.51
N PHE A 119 29.17 -31.50 31.28
CA PHE A 119 28.33 -30.52 31.98
C PHE A 119 27.56 -29.63 30.99
N SER A 120 26.35 -30.06 30.62
CA SER A 120 25.40 -29.26 29.82
C SER A 120 24.72 -28.19 30.69
N CYS A 121 25.50 -27.26 31.23
CA CYS A 121 25.07 -26.28 32.23
C CYS A 121 25.23 -24.81 31.78
N CYS A 122 26.05 -24.54 30.76
CA CYS A 122 26.44 -23.19 30.35
C CYS A 122 26.20 -22.94 28.85
N ASN A 123 24.93 -22.89 28.43
CA ASN A 123 24.54 -22.45 27.07
C ASN A 123 23.59 -21.23 27.16
N ASP A 124 23.95 -20.26 28.00
CA ASP A 124 23.18 -19.05 28.27
C ASP A 124 23.33 -18.09 27.06
N ASN A 125 22.45 -18.27 26.05
CA ASN A 125 22.45 -17.55 24.76
C ASN A 125 22.12 -16.04 24.90
N TRP A 126 22.99 -15.29 25.58
CA TRP A 126 22.95 -13.85 25.71
C TRP A 126 24.06 -13.20 24.92
N GLN A 127 23.73 -12.15 24.18
CA GLN A 127 24.65 -11.43 23.32
C GLN A 127 24.66 -9.95 23.69
N LYS A 128 25.84 -9.33 23.70
CA LYS A 128 25.98 -7.88 23.91
C LYS A 128 25.64 -7.17 22.61
N VAL A 129 24.67 -6.26 22.64
CA VAL A 129 24.24 -5.48 21.47
C VAL A 129 24.01 -4.03 21.87
N TRP A 130 24.03 -3.12 20.91
CA TRP A 130 23.59 -1.74 21.10
C TRP A 130 22.06 -1.64 20.92
N ALA A 131 21.34 -1.21 21.96
CA ALA A 131 19.90 -0.98 21.88
C ALA A 131 19.62 0.51 21.62
N VAL A 132 18.68 0.80 20.70
CA VAL A 132 18.30 2.15 20.27
C VAL A 132 16.80 2.34 20.41
N LEU A 133 16.37 3.23 21.29
CA LEU A 133 14.97 3.59 21.49
C LEU A 133 14.62 4.89 20.76
N LYS A 134 13.61 4.82 19.90
CA LYS A 134 13.00 5.92 19.15
C LYS A 134 11.49 5.99 19.43
N PRO A 135 10.80 7.11 19.15
CA PRO A 135 9.35 7.23 19.35
C PRO A 135 8.56 6.23 18.51
N GLY A 136 8.15 5.12 19.14
CA GLY A 136 7.40 4.05 18.50
C GLY A 136 8.20 2.83 18.06
N PHE A 137 9.50 2.68 18.40
CA PHE A 137 10.21 1.41 18.27
C PHE A 137 11.48 1.29 19.14
N LEU A 138 11.86 0.04 19.43
CA LEU A 138 13.16 -0.34 20.00
C LEU A 138 13.92 -1.20 18.98
N ALA A 139 15.04 -0.68 18.47
CA ALA A 139 15.94 -1.36 17.53
C ALA A 139 17.18 -1.93 18.25
N LEU A 140 17.79 -2.97 17.68
CA LEU A 140 19.01 -3.62 18.18
C LEU A 140 20.05 -3.72 17.05
N LEU A 141 21.27 -3.24 17.30
CA LEU A 141 22.44 -3.25 16.40
C LEU A 141 23.59 -4.01 17.08
N ALA A 142 24.58 -4.56 16.36
CA ALA A 142 25.73 -5.18 17.02
C ALA A 142 26.64 -4.11 17.68
N ASP A 143 26.87 -3.00 16.99
CA ASP A 143 27.60 -1.82 17.46
C ASP A 143 26.89 -0.50 17.08
N PRO A 144 27.09 0.62 17.80
CA PRO A 144 26.53 1.93 17.43
C PRO A 144 26.92 2.45 16.03
N PHE A 145 27.94 1.88 15.39
CA PHE A 145 28.41 2.27 14.05
C PHE A 145 27.81 1.41 12.92
N ASP A 146 27.04 0.38 13.25
CA ASP A 146 26.33 -0.44 12.27
C ASP A 146 25.06 0.25 11.76
N THR A 147 24.69 -0.05 10.51
CA THR A 147 23.39 0.30 9.93
C THR A 147 22.44 -0.90 9.82
N LYS A 148 22.94 -2.12 10.04
CA LYS A 148 22.21 -3.39 9.90
C LYS A 148 21.53 -3.79 11.21
N LEU A 149 20.20 -3.92 11.19
CA LEU A 149 19.42 -4.40 12.34
C LEU A 149 19.66 -5.88 12.64
N LEU A 150 19.82 -6.20 13.93
CA LEU A 150 19.73 -7.56 14.48
C LEU A 150 18.27 -7.94 14.77
N ASP A 151 17.52 -7.07 15.44
CA ASP A 151 16.05 -7.15 15.57
C ASP A 151 15.43 -5.76 15.86
N ILE A 152 14.10 -5.66 15.75
CA ILE A 152 13.34 -4.43 16.03
C ILE A 152 11.94 -4.73 16.59
N ILE A 153 11.61 -4.19 17.76
CA ILE A 153 10.24 -4.17 18.28
C ILE A 153 9.60 -2.85 17.84
N VAL A 154 8.75 -2.91 16.82
CA VAL A 154 7.87 -1.79 16.44
C VAL A 154 6.70 -1.75 17.45
N PHE A 155 6.41 -0.58 17.99
CA PHE A 155 5.31 -0.40 18.94
C PHE A 155 3.97 -0.26 18.20
N ASP A 156 2.93 -0.87 18.74
CA ASP A 156 1.60 -1.02 18.13
C ASP A 156 0.54 -0.85 19.23
N VAL A 157 -0.74 -0.79 18.85
CA VAL A 157 -1.85 -0.50 19.78
C VAL A 157 -1.94 -1.58 20.86
N LEU A 158 -1.93 -1.15 22.11
CA LEU A 158 -1.99 -2.06 23.26
C LEU A 158 -3.44 -2.37 23.67
N PRO A 159 -3.71 -3.56 24.25
CA PRO A 159 -5.01 -3.90 24.80
C PRO A 159 -5.42 -2.92 25.91
N ALA A 160 -6.72 -2.60 25.95
CA ALA A 160 -7.30 -1.85 27.06
C ALA A 160 -7.08 -2.61 28.39
N SER A 161 -6.81 -1.86 29.47
CA SER A 161 -6.76 -2.44 30.82
C SER A 161 -8.16 -2.92 31.22
N ASP A 162 -8.24 -4.13 31.74
CA ASP A 162 -9.48 -4.88 32.03
C ASP A 162 -10.34 -4.32 33.17
N GLY A 163 -9.96 -3.18 33.76
CA GLY A 163 -10.66 -2.55 34.87
C GLY A 163 -10.42 -3.20 36.24
N SER A 164 -9.66 -4.31 36.31
CA SER A 164 -9.37 -5.01 37.58
C SER A 164 -8.48 -4.20 38.53
N GLY A 165 -7.68 -3.29 37.98
CA GLY A 165 -6.61 -2.57 38.69
C GLY A 165 -5.27 -3.30 38.69
N GLU A 166 -5.22 -4.59 38.36
CA GLU A 166 -3.97 -5.34 38.23
C GLU A 166 -3.38 -5.20 36.81
N GLY A 167 -2.38 -4.34 36.68
CA GLY A 167 -1.55 -4.25 35.47
C GLY A 167 -2.13 -3.39 34.35
N ARG A 168 -1.70 -2.13 34.28
CA ARG A 168 -1.67 -1.43 32.98
C ARG A 168 -0.75 -2.21 32.04
N VAL A 169 -1.21 -2.47 30.81
CA VAL A 169 -0.35 -3.11 29.79
C VAL A 169 0.87 -2.21 29.57
N SER A 170 2.05 -2.79 29.78
CA SER A 170 3.33 -2.11 29.69
C SER A 170 4.14 -2.73 28.55
N LEU A 171 4.81 -1.88 27.77
CA LEU A 171 5.77 -2.32 26.76
C LEU A 171 6.99 -2.98 27.41
N ALA A 172 7.34 -2.58 28.63
CA ALA A 172 8.49 -3.12 29.36
C ALA A 172 8.18 -3.41 30.84
N ALA A 173 8.75 -4.49 31.40
CA ALA A 173 8.59 -4.88 32.79
C ALA A 173 9.84 -5.58 33.36
N GLU A 174 10.14 -5.41 34.66
CA GLU A 174 11.28 -6.07 35.33
C GLU A 174 11.10 -7.61 35.39
N ILE A 175 12.16 -8.37 35.12
CA ILE A 175 12.20 -9.84 35.27
C ILE A 175 12.92 -10.20 36.56
N LYS A 176 12.28 -10.99 37.42
CA LYS A 176 12.93 -11.66 38.56
C LYS A 176 13.70 -12.88 38.09
N GLU A 177 15.01 -12.75 37.86
CA GLU A 177 15.87 -13.89 37.54
C GLU A 177 16.20 -14.76 38.76
N ARG A 178 16.59 -16.02 38.51
CA ARG A 178 17.02 -16.97 39.57
C ARG A 178 18.31 -16.57 40.28
N ASN A 179 19.13 -15.72 39.66
CA ASN A 179 20.35 -15.17 40.25
C ASN A 179 20.11 -13.69 40.57
N PRO A 180 20.16 -13.25 41.85
CA PRO A 180 19.86 -11.87 42.24
C PRO A 180 20.87 -10.84 41.72
N LEU A 181 22.05 -11.27 41.25
CA LEU A 181 23.05 -10.42 40.60
C LEU A 181 22.78 -10.19 39.09
N ARG A 182 21.71 -10.79 38.54
CA ARG A 182 21.32 -10.63 37.14
C ARG A 182 20.06 -9.77 37.04
N HIS A 183 20.24 -8.56 36.52
CA HIS A 183 19.18 -7.56 36.43
C HIS A 183 18.58 -7.59 35.02
N GLY A 184 17.40 -8.22 34.89
CA GLY A 184 16.71 -8.42 33.63
C GLY A 184 15.40 -7.62 33.51
N PHE A 185 14.99 -7.35 32.28
CA PHE A 185 13.66 -6.83 31.94
C PHE A 185 13.17 -7.46 30.62
N LYS A 186 11.85 -7.49 30.46
CA LYS A 186 11.17 -7.98 29.26
C LYS A 186 10.68 -6.77 28.49
N VAL A 187 10.80 -6.79 27.17
CA VAL A 187 10.09 -5.85 26.28
C VAL A 187 9.18 -6.66 25.37
N ALA A 188 7.89 -6.32 25.35
CA ALA A 188 6.87 -7.05 24.60
C ALA A 188 5.91 -6.10 23.90
N CYS A 189 5.60 -6.39 22.64
CA CYS A 189 4.59 -5.70 21.84
C CYS A 189 4.14 -6.62 20.71
N GLY A 190 2.83 -6.67 20.43
CA GLY A 190 2.28 -7.66 19.52
C GLY A 190 2.51 -9.09 20.00
N ASN A 191 2.87 -9.97 19.06
CA ASN A 191 3.39 -11.32 19.35
C ASN A 191 4.92 -11.35 19.60
N ARG A 192 5.62 -10.20 19.62
CA ARG A 192 7.06 -10.12 19.90
C ARG A 192 7.32 -9.91 21.38
N SER A 193 8.36 -10.59 21.86
CA SER A 193 8.89 -10.48 23.21
C SER A 193 10.40 -10.70 23.16
N ILE A 194 11.17 -9.87 23.87
CA ILE A 194 12.63 -10.02 24.02
C ILE A 194 12.98 -9.89 25.51
N ASP A 195 13.79 -10.84 26.01
CA ASP A 195 14.39 -10.75 27.35
C ASP A 195 15.71 -9.97 27.24
N LEU A 196 15.86 -8.92 28.05
CA LEU A 196 17.00 -7.99 28.11
C LEU A 196 17.63 -7.99 29.50
N ARG A 197 18.92 -7.66 29.58
CA ARG A 197 19.73 -7.52 30.81
C ARG A 197 20.57 -6.24 30.73
N SER A 198 20.68 -5.49 31.82
CA SER A 198 21.61 -4.34 31.94
C SER A 198 22.45 -4.46 33.21
N LYS A 199 23.44 -3.57 33.37
CA LYS A 199 24.54 -3.66 34.36
C LYS A 199 24.08 -3.71 35.82
N ASN A 200 22.97 -3.05 36.16
CA ASN A 200 22.44 -2.98 37.51
C ASN A 200 20.91 -2.74 37.50
N GLY A 201 20.25 -2.99 38.63
CA GLY A 201 18.80 -2.79 38.77
C GLY A 201 18.32 -1.35 38.56
N ALA A 202 19.18 -0.34 38.71
CA ALA A 202 18.82 1.05 38.44
C ALA A 202 18.70 1.33 36.93
N ARG A 203 19.67 0.89 36.11
CA ARG A 203 19.59 0.96 34.63
C ARG A 203 18.44 0.13 34.08
N VAL A 204 18.08 -0.98 34.72
CA VAL A 204 16.88 -1.75 34.35
C VAL A 204 15.58 -0.96 34.59
N LYS A 205 15.44 -0.30 35.74
CA LYS A 205 14.27 0.54 36.04
C LYS A 205 14.18 1.76 35.14
N ASP A 206 15.31 2.39 34.83
CA ASP A 206 15.46 3.49 33.89
C ASP A 206 15.05 3.08 32.46
N TRP A 207 15.48 1.91 31.97
CA TRP A 207 14.99 1.33 30.72
C TRP A 207 13.49 1.06 30.72
N VAL A 208 12.98 0.38 31.76
CA VAL A 208 11.56 0.04 31.90
C VAL A 208 10.70 1.31 31.94
N ALA A 209 11.12 2.34 32.67
CA ALA A 209 10.46 3.64 32.68
C ALA A 209 10.50 4.29 31.29
N THR A 210 11.68 4.42 30.68
CA THR A 210 11.84 5.15 29.40
C THR A 210 11.10 4.48 28.24
N ILE A 211 11.08 3.15 28.15
CA ILE A 211 10.33 2.42 27.11
C ILE A 211 8.82 2.58 27.29
N ASN A 212 8.33 2.52 28.53
CA ASN A 212 6.91 2.74 28.81
C ASN A 212 6.52 4.21 28.55
N ASP A 213 7.33 5.19 28.95
CA ASP A 213 7.10 6.60 28.61
C ASP A 213 7.11 6.83 27.09
N ALA A 214 8.04 6.23 26.34
CA ALA A 214 8.14 6.37 24.89
C ALA A 214 6.91 5.89 24.11
N GLY A 215 6.18 4.89 24.62
CA GLY A 215 4.95 4.39 24.00
C GLY A 215 3.66 4.95 24.61
N LEU A 216 3.57 4.99 25.95
CA LEU A 216 2.33 5.27 26.68
C LEU A 216 2.09 6.76 26.96
N ARG A 217 3.14 7.59 27.00
CA ARG A 217 3.02 9.01 27.42
C ARG A 217 2.51 9.96 26.33
N PRO A 218 2.88 9.84 25.04
CA PRO A 218 2.29 10.65 23.98
C PRO A 218 0.86 10.15 23.70
N PRO A 219 -0.20 10.96 23.87
CA PRO A 219 -1.58 10.51 23.59
C PRO A 219 -1.82 10.26 22.09
N GLU A 220 -1.10 10.97 21.22
CA GLU A 220 -1.03 10.75 19.77
C GLU A 220 -0.12 9.56 19.38
N GLY A 221 0.42 8.85 20.36
CA GLY A 221 1.36 7.73 20.18
C GLY A 221 0.71 6.46 19.66
N TRP A 222 1.52 5.64 18.98
CA TRP A 222 1.12 4.39 18.33
C TRP A 222 0.59 3.29 19.26
N CYS A 223 0.75 3.43 20.58
CA CYS A 223 0.24 2.46 21.56
C CYS A 223 -1.20 2.72 22.00
N HIS A 224 -1.76 3.91 21.70
CA HIS A 224 -3.14 4.26 22.03
C HIS A 224 -4.08 3.96 20.85
N PRO A 225 -5.31 3.46 21.10
CA PRO A 225 -6.33 3.35 20.07
C PRO A 225 -6.87 4.74 19.73
N HIS A 226 -6.80 5.13 18.46
CA HIS A 226 -7.25 6.44 17.98
C HIS A 226 -8.74 6.42 17.60
N ARG A 227 -9.21 7.43 16.85
CA ARG A 227 -10.58 7.45 16.31
C ARG A 227 -10.85 6.16 15.53
N PHE A 228 -12.00 5.53 15.75
CA PHE A 228 -12.37 4.19 15.26
C PHE A 228 -11.46 3.04 15.76
N ALA A 229 -10.73 3.23 16.86
CA ALA A 229 -9.70 2.31 17.37
C ALA A 229 -8.56 2.02 16.38
N SER A 230 -8.31 2.92 15.41
CA SER A 230 -7.18 2.79 14.49
C SER A 230 -5.83 2.92 15.20
N PHE A 231 -4.80 2.26 14.67
CA PHE A 231 -3.40 2.52 15.05
C PHE A 231 -2.91 3.93 14.66
N ALA A 232 -3.54 4.55 13.66
CA ALA A 232 -3.17 5.87 13.16
C ALA A 232 -4.17 6.96 13.65
N PRO A 233 -3.70 8.04 14.31
CA PRO A 233 -4.53 9.22 14.55
C PRO A 233 -4.87 9.96 13.25
N PRO A 234 -5.91 10.81 13.23
CA PRO A 234 -6.16 11.73 12.13
C PRO A 234 -4.98 12.67 11.88
N ARG A 235 -4.61 12.83 10.61
CA ARG A 235 -3.57 13.74 10.09
C ARG A 235 -4.21 14.97 9.44
N GLY A 236 -3.40 15.96 9.10
CA GLY A 236 -3.86 17.21 8.51
C GLY A 236 -4.63 18.11 9.49
N LEU A 237 -4.57 17.81 10.80
CA LEU A 237 -5.11 18.69 11.85
C LEU A 237 -4.32 20.01 11.98
N SER A 238 -3.10 20.02 11.44
CA SER A 238 -2.25 21.17 11.21
C SER A 238 -1.80 21.20 9.74
N GLU A 239 -0.99 22.19 9.36
CA GLU A 239 -0.31 22.21 8.07
C GLU A 239 0.94 21.31 8.11
N ASP A 240 0.69 20.00 8.12
CA ASP A 240 1.67 18.92 8.19
C ASP A 240 2.03 18.31 6.81
N GLY A 241 1.47 18.87 5.73
CA GLY A 241 1.62 18.37 4.37
C GLY A 241 0.65 17.25 3.97
N SER A 242 -0.34 16.90 4.80
CA SER A 242 -1.37 15.91 4.46
C SER A 242 -2.19 16.37 3.26
N GLN A 243 -2.13 15.58 2.19
CA GLN A 243 -2.86 15.78 0.94
C GLN A 243 -3.34 14.45 0.37
N ALA A 244 -4.43 14.49 -0.39
CA ALA A 244 -4.99 13.34 -1.10
C ALA A 244 -5.37 13.70 -2.54
N GLN A 245 -5.35 12.69 -3.43
CA GLN A 245 -5.83 12.77 -4.81
C GLN A 245 -6.46 11.44 -5.21
N TRP A 246 -7.66 11.45 -5.81
CA TRP A 246 -8.34 10.24 -6.27
C TRP A 246 -8.10 9.95 -7.75
N PHE A 247 -8.25 8.67 -8.12
CA PHE A 247 -8.18 8.14 -9.48
C PHE A 247 -9.33 7.16 -9.70
N VAL A 248 -10.00 7.25 -10.85
CA VAL A 248 -11.00 6.29 -11.33
C VAL A 248 -10.36 5.44 -12.43
N ASP A 249 -10.60 4.14 -12.37
CA ASP A 249 -10.01 3.08 -13.21
C ASP A 249 -8.49 2.90 -13.18
N GLY A 250 -8.07 1.77 -13.75
CA GLY A 250 -6.67 1.40 -13.87
C GLY A 250 -5.81 2.34 -14.69
N ARG A 251 -6.31 3.00 -15.76
CA ARG A 251 -5.50 3.92 -16.58
C ARG A 251 -4.86 5.02 -15.72
N ALA A 252 -5.71 5.81 -15.07
CA ALA A 252 -5.27 7.00 -14.34
C ALA A 252 -4.37 6.63 -13.15
N ALA A 253 -4.75 5.59 -12.41
CA ALA A 253 -3.95 5.11 -11.28
C ALA A 253 -2.60 4.51 -11.71
N PHE A 254 -2.57 3.66 -12.75
CA PHE A 254 -1.33 3.02 -13.19
C PHE A 254 -0.37 3.99 -13.89
N GLU A 255 -0.88 5.01 -14.59
CA GLU A 255 -0.05 6.07 -15.16
C GLU A 255 0.64 6.91 -14.07
N ALA A 256 -0.08 7.28 -13.00
CA ALA A 256 0.47 7.98 -11.84
C ALA A 256 1.46 7.11 -11.02
N ILE A 257 1.18 5.81 -10.87
CA ILE A 257 2.10 4.85 -10.24
C ILE A 257 3.38 4.70 -11.08
N ALA A 258 3.27 4.62 -12.41
CA ALA A 258 4.42 4.53 -13.30
C ALA A 258 5.32 5.77 -13.20
N LEU A 259 4.75 6.98 -13.20
CA LEU A 259 5.51 8.22 -13.00
C LEU A 259 6.24 8.21 -11.65
N SER A 260 5.54 7.82 -10.59
CA SER A 260 6.11 7.77 -9.24
C SER A 260 7.25 6.76 -9.12
N ILE A 261 7.15 5.60 -9.78
CA ILE A 261 8.24 4.61 -9.84
C ILE A 261 9.41 5.16 -10.66
N GLU A 262 9.17 5.78 -11.81
CA GLU A 262 10.21 6.43 -12.62
C GLU A 262 10.97 7.51 -11.82
N ASP A 263 10.28 8.26 -10.96
CA ASP A 263 10.88 9.27 -10.09
C ASP A 263 11.55 8.76 -8.80
N ALA A 264 11.31 7.52 -8.35
CA ALA A 264 11.83 7.01 -7.07
C ALA A 264 13.36 7.19 -6.90
N LYS A 265 13.81 7.52 -5.68
CA LYS A 265 15.23 7.84 -5.39
C LYS A 265 15.85 6.95 -4.30
N SER A 266 15.07 6.32 -3.41
CA SER A 266 15.61 5.50 -2.31
C SER A 266 14.88 4.17 -2.12
N GLU A 267 13.57 4.16 -1.94
CA GLU A 267 12.81 2.94 -1.58
C GLU A 267 11.45 2.84 -2.29
N ILE A 268 11.12 1.64 -2.76
CA ILE A 268 9.78 1.30 -3.27
C ILE A 268 9.23 0.11 -2.47
N PHE A 269 8.09 0.29 -1.82
CA PHE A 269 7.36 -0.80 -1.13
C PHE A 269 6.09 -1.17 -1.92
N ILE A 270 5.83 -2.46 -2.11
CA ILE A 270 4.64 -2.96 -2.81
C ILE A 270 3.94 -4.06 -2.01
N CYS A 271 2.64 -3.92 -1.78
CA CYS A 271 1.75 -5.02 -1.38
C CYS A 271 0.72 -5.28 -2.48
N GLY A 272 0.38 -6.57 -2.65
CA GLY A 272 -0.72 -6.99 -3.50
C GLY A 272 -1.20 -8.39 -3.16
N TRP A 273 -2.49 -8.61 -3.41
CA TRP A 273 -3.11 -9.93 -3.40
C TRP A 273 -2.63 -10.76 -4.60
N TRP A 274 -2.46 -10.10 -5.75
CA TRP A 274 -1.87 -10.68 -6.98
C TRP A 274 -1.08 -9.60 -7.73
N LEU A 275 0.12 -9.95 -8.21
CA LEU A 275 1.00 -9.05 -8.96
C LEU A 275 1.53 -9.75 -10.22
N CYS A 276 1.42 -9.10 -11.38
CA CYS A 276 1.95 -9.57 -12.66
C CYS A 276 3.17 -8.71 -13.07
N PRO A 277 4.41 -9.23 -13.05
CA PRO A 277 5.60 -8.46 -13.43
C PRO A 277 5.54 -7.95 -14.88
N GLU A 278 4.87 -8.68 -15.77
CA GLU A 278 4.68 -8.34 -17.18
C GLU A 278 3.54 -7.33 -17.44
N LEU A 279 2.90 -6.77 -16.40
CA LEU A 279 1.87 -5.74 -16.57
C LEU A 279 2.45 -4.44 -17.13
N TYR A 280 1.91 -3.95 -18.25
CA TYR A 280 2.18 -2.61 -18.76
C TYR A 280 1.32 -1.57 -18.05
N LEU A 281 1.93 -0.56 -17.43
CA LEU A 281 1.21 0.47 -16.68
C LEU A 281 0.65 1.60 -17.57
N ARG A 282 1.30 1.91 -18.72
CA ARG A 282 0.79 2.85 -19.74
C ARG A 282 0.47 2.12 -21.04
N ARG A 283 -0.53 2.59 -21.80
CA ARG A 283 -1.01 1.99 -23.06
C ARG A 283 -1.17 3.07 -24.14
N PRO A 284 -1.06 2.73 -25.46
CA PRO A 284 -0.92 1.41 -26.06
C PRO A 284 0.39 0.70 -25.71
N PHE A 285 0.32 -0.58 -25.33
CA PHE A 285 1.46 -1.30 -24.71
C PHE A 285 2.71 -1.37 -25.61
N ARG A 286 2.53 -1.35 -26.95
CA ARG A 286 3.64 -1.38 -27.93
C ARG A 286 4.44 -0.08 -27.97
N ALA A 287 3.83 1.07 -27.66
CA ALA A 287 4.50 2.37 -27.62
C ALA A 287 5.20 2.59 -26.26
N HIS A 288 4.60 2.09 -25.18
CA HIS A 288 5.10 2.29 -23.81
C HIS A 288 5.74 1.02 -23.25
N ALA A 289 6.60 0.36 -24.04
CA ALA A 289 7.24 -0.90 -23.65
C ALA A 289 8.08 -0.79 -22.37
N SER A 290 8.67 0.38 -22.09
CA SER A 290 9.38 0.71 -20.85
C SER A 290 8.48 0.76 -19.61
N SER A 291 7.17 0.98 -19.77
CA SER A 291 6.20 1.04 -18.66
C SER A 291 5.76 -0.32 -18.11
N ARG A 292 6.41 -1.42 -18.56
CA ARG A 292 6.17 -2.75 -18.00
C ARG A 292 6.78 -2.83 -16.60
N LEU A 293 6.01 -3.34 -15.64
CA LEU A 293 6.33 -3.26 -14.21
C LEU A 293 7.72 -3.85 -13.88
N ASP A 294 8.05 -5.03 -14.40
CA ASP A 294 9.37 -5.64 -14.23
C ASP A 294 10.51 -4.74 -14.74
N SER A 295 10.29 -4.07 -15.86
CA SER A 295 11.28 -3.25 -16.57
C SER A 295 11.48 -1.88 -15.89
N LEU A 296 10.39 -1.30 -15.36
CA LEU A 296 10.46 -0.13 -14.48
C LEU A 296 11.23 -0.44 -13.20
N LEU A 297 10.86 -1.50 -12.49
CA LEU A 297 11.52 -1.88 -11.24
C LEU A 297 12.99 -2.25 -11.46
N GLU A 298 13.34 -2.92 -12.57
CA GLU A 298 14.72 -3.20 -12.97
C GLU A 298 15.52 -1.90 -13.22
N ALA A 299 14.96 -0.94 -13.95
CA ALA A 299 15.60 0.34 -14.23
C ALA A 299 15.88 1.16 -12.95
N LYS A 300 14.96 1.12 -11.98
CA LYS A 300 15.13 1.79 -10.68
C LYS A 300 16.10 1.04 -9.75
N ALA A 301 16.04 -0.29 -9.74
CA ALA A 301 16.96 -1.11 -8.96
C ALA A 301 18.43 -0.93 -9.39
N LYS A 302 18.67 -0.75 -10.70
CA LYS A 302 19.98 -0.37 -11.28
C LYS A 302 20.44 1.04 -10.94
N GLN A 303 19.53 1.91 -10.51
CA GLN A 303 19.84 3.26 -9.97
C GLN A 303 20.04 3.24 -8.43
N GLY A 304 20.14 2.06 -7.82
CA GLY A 304 20.37 1.87 -6.38
C GLY A 304 19.10 1.79 -5.52
N VAL A 305 17.92 2.08 -6.08
CA VAL A 305 16.64 2.06 -5.36
C VAL A 305 16.37 0.67 -4.79
N GLN A 306 16.05 0.60 -3.50
CA GLN A 306 15.75 -0.65 -2.80
C GLN A 306 14.26 -0.97 -2.96
N ILE A 307 13.92 -2.19 -3.42
CA ILE A 307 12.56 -2.54 -3.82
C ILE A 307 12.08 -3.74 -2.99
N TYR A 308 11.00 -3.57 -2.24
CA TYR A 308 10.50 -4.55 -1.27
C TYR A 308 9.06 -4.92 -1.57
N ILE A 309 8.81 -6.18 -1.88
CA ILE A 309 7.52 -6.66 -2.39
C ILE A 309 7.00 -7.76 -1.47
N LEU A 310 5.83 -7.53 -0.87
CA LEU A 310 5.16 -8.48 0.03
C LEU A 310 3.85 -8.95 -0.60
N LEU A 311 3.90 -10.14 -1.20
CA LEU A 311 2.76 -10.78 -1.86
C LEU A 311 1.97 -11.66 -0.89
N TYR A 312 0.67 -11.77 -1.13
CA TYR A 312 -0.10 -12.92 -0.65
C TYR A 312 0.48 -14.22 -1.23
N LYS A 313 0.58 -15.26 -0.40
CA LYS A 313 0.84 -16.64 -0.81
C LYS A 313 -0.47 -17.42 -0.84
N GLU A 314 -0.81 -17.92 -2.01
CA GLU A 314 -2.05 -18.66 -2.25
C GLU A 314 -2.00 -20.14 -1.89
N VAL A 315 -3.17 -20.67 -1.52
CA VAL A 315 -3.45 -22.10 -1.62
C VAL A 315 -3.63 -22.44 -3.10
N ALA A 316 -2.57 -22.94 -3.75
CA ALA A 316 -2.53 -23.18 -5.20
C ALA A 316 -3.55 -24.21 -5.74
N LEU A 317 -4.22 -24.97 -4.85
CA LEU A 317 -5.36 -25.83 -5.21
C LEU A 317 -6.69 -25.07 -5.36
N ALA A 318 -6.77 -23.83 -4.85
CA ALA A 318 -7.99 -23.01 -4.80
C ALA A 318 -7.88 -21.69 -5.57
N LEU A 319 -6.66 -21.22 -5.88
CA LEU A 319 -6.41 -19.96 -6.59
C LEU A 319 -5.26 -20.10 -7.59
N LYS A 320 -5.44 -19.58 -8.80
CA LYS A 320 -4.48 -19.72 -9.92
C LYS A 320 -3.43 -18.61 -10.02
N ILE A 321 -3.44 -17.63 -9.11
CA ILE A 321 -2.65 -16.38 -9.19
C ILE A 321 -1.12 -16.58 -9.25
N ASN A 322 -0.64 -17.76 -8.84
CA ASN A 322 0.76 -18.19 -8.96
C ASN A 322 1.79 -17.16 -8.46
N SER A 323 1.69 -16.75 -7.18
CA SER A 323 2.68 -15.82 -6.61
C SER A 323 4.10 -16.41 -6.59
N VAL A 324 4.25 -17.73 -6.75
CA VAL A 324 5.55 -18.41 -6.97
C VAL A 324 6.24 -17.83 -8.21
N TYR A 325 5.54 -17.79 -9.34
CA TYR A 325 6.05 -17.24 -10.60
C TYR A 325 6.46 -15.78 -10.45
N SER A 326 5.57 -14.95 -9.91
CA SER A 326 5.85 -13.53 -9.70
C SER A 326 7.07 -13.31 -8.80
N LYS A 327 7.24 -14.07 -7.71
CA LYS A 327 8.47 -14.02 -6.89
C LYS A 327 9.71 -14.41 -7.69
N THR A 328 9.69 -15.52 -8.42
CA THR A 328 10.85 -15.98 -9.19
C THR A 328 11.26 -14.95 -10.25
N LYS A 329 10.30 -14.39 -10.98
CA LYS A 329 10.55 -13.37 -12.01
C LYS A 329 11.08 -12.06 -11.42
N LEU A 330 10.50 -11.58 -10.33
CA LEU A 330 10.93 -10.35 -9.65
C LEU A 330 12.30 -10.48 -8.95
N LEU A 331 12.66 -11.66 -8.45
CA LEU A 331 14.02 -11.89 -7.95
C LEU A 331 15.07 -11.98 -9.07
N SER A 332 14.66 -12.28 -10.32
CA SER A 332 15.60 -12.40 -11.44
C SER A 332 16.01 -11.09 -12.11
N ILE A 333 15.38 -9.95 -11.79
CA ILE A 333 15.68 -8.66 -12.44
C ILE A 333 16.81 -7.87 -11.77
N HIS A 334 16.93 -7.86 -10.44
CA HIS A 334 18.04 -7.20 -9.73
C HIS A 334 18.15 -7.63 -8.27
N GLU A 335 19.36 -7.61 -7.70
CA GLU A 335 19.60 -7.94 -6.28
C GLU A 335 18.95 -6.97 -5.27
N ASN A 336 18.66 -5.75 -5.71
CA ASN A 336 17.93 -4.75 -4.92
C ASN A 336 16.41 -5.03 -4.85
N VAL A 337 15.90 -6.02 -5.59
CA VAL A 337 14.49 -6.43 -5.56
C VAL A 337 14.31 -7.63 -4.63
N ARG A 338 13.57 -7.43 -3.54
CA ARG A 338 13.39 -8.41 -2.47
C ARG A 338 11.93 -8.79 -2.34
N VAL A 339 11.62 -10.08 -2.48
CA VAL A 339 10.22 -10.56 -2.52
C VAL A 339 9.93 -11.56 -1.40
N LEU A 340 9.00 -11.21 -0.52
CA LEU A 340 8.40 -12.11 0.46
C LEU A 340 7.01 -12.56 0.00
N ARG A 341 6.62 -13.77 0.41
CA ARG A 341 5.27 -14.32 0.23
C ARG A 341 4.79 -14.92 1.55
N TYR A 342 3.59 -14.59 1.97
CA TYR A 342 3.03 -14.98 3.29
C TYR A 342 1.49 -15.09 3.17
N PRO A 343 0.78 -15.93 3.95
CA PRO A 343 1.25 -16.87 4.97
C PRO A 343 1.78 -18.20 4.39
N ASP A 344 2.56 -18.95 5.18
CA ASP A 344 2.76 -20.39 4.92
C ASP A 344 1.69 -21.17 5.68
N HIS A 345 0.58 -21.47 5.01
CA HIS A 345 -0.63 -22.08 5.59
C HIS A 345 -0.36 -23.26 6.54
N PHE A 346 0.55 -24.16 6.16
CA PHE A 346 0.90 -25.34 6.97
C PHE A 346 1.60 -24.98 8.30
N SER A 347 2.37 -23.88 8.33
CA SER A 347 3.07 -23.41 9.53
C SER A 347 2.24 -22.44 10.39
N THR A 348 1.20 -21.82 9.82
CA THR A 348 0.37 -20.82 10.50
C THR A 348 -1.02 -21.33 10.88
N GLY A 349 -1.48 -22.42 10.27
CA GLY A 349 -2.88 -22.88 10.36
C GLY A 349 -3.86 -22.03 9.54
N VAL A 350 -3.39 -20.98 8.84
CA VAL A 350 -4.25 -20.04 8.11
C VAL A 350 -4.42 -20.50 6.66
N TYR A 351 -5.49 -21.23 6.38
CA TYR A 351 -5.82 -21.75 5.05
C TYR A 351 -6.88 -20.96 4.29
N LEU A 352 -7.75 -20.20 4.99
CA LEU A 352 -8.91 -19.53 4.38
C LEU A 352 -8.71 -18.04 4.12
N TRP A 353 -7.79 -17.39 4.83
CA TRP A 353 -7.61 -15.94 4.83
C TRP A 353 -6.45 -15.48 3.94
N SER A 354 -6.55 -14.26 3.43
CA SER A 354 -5.59 -13.66 2.51
C SER A 354 -5.02 -12.32 2.98
N HIS A 355 -3.98 -11.85 2.29
CA HIS A 355 -3.57 -10.45 2.36
C HIS A 355 -4.16 -9.75 1.15
N HIS A 356 -5.09 -8.84 1.41
CA HIS A 356 -5.94 -8.28 0.37
C HIS A 356 -5.69 -6.78 0.15
N GLU A 357 -4.85 -6.13 0.97
CA GLU A 357 -4.35 -4.79 0.68
C GLU A 357 -3.59 -4.69 -0.65
N LYS A 358 -3.79 -3.57 -1.36
CA LYS A 358 -3.03 -3.19 -2.55
C LYS A 358 -2.38 -1.85 -2.29
N LEU A 359 -1.04 -1.81 -2.32
CA LEU A 359 -0.25 -0.63 -1.95
C LEU A 359 0.96 -0.48 -2.87
N VAL A 360 1.28 0.77 -3.25
CA VAL A 360 2.59 1.16 -3.76
C VAL A 360 3.05 2.38 -2.99
N ILE A 361 4.25 2.35 -2.42
CA ILE A 361 4.81 3.45 -1.62
C ILE A 361 6.17 3.80 -2.20
N VAL A 362 6.42 5.08 -2.48
CA VAL A 362 7.68 5.57 -3.03
C VAL A 362 8.31 6.60 -2.08
N ASP A 363 9.56 6.35 -1.71
CA ASP A 363 10.45 7.18 -0.90
C ASP A 363 9.85 7.67 0.44
N HIS A 364 8.78 7.04 0.92
CA HIS A 364 7.94 7.49 2.05
C HIS A 364 7.34 8.91 1.85
N GLN A 365 7.23 9.34 0.59
CA GLN A 365 6.71 10.65 0.17
C GLN A 365 5.29 10.55 -0.42
N ILE A 366 5.06 9.52 -1.25
CA ILE A 366 3.76 9.23 -1.88
C ILE A 366 3.37 7.76 -1.65
N CYS A 367 2.10 7.53 -1.33
CA CYS A 367 1.50 6.20 -1.19
C CYS A 367 0.22 6.09 -2.00
N PHE A 368 0.11 5.05 -2.82
CA PHE A 368 -1.09 4.63 -3.53
C PHE A 368 -1.83 3.55 -2.74
N ILE A 369 -3.15 3.69 -2.61
CA ILE A 369 -4.05 2.82 -1.84
C ILE A 369 -5.43 2.75 -2.49
N GLY A 370 -6.04 1.56 -2.57
CA GLY A 370 -7.39 1.37 -3.14
C GLY A 370 -7.69 -0.09 -3.50
N GLY A 371 -8.58 -0.31 -4.47
CA GLY A 371 -8.98 -1.65 -4.93
C GLY A 371 -8.10 -2.28 -6.01
N LEU A 372 -7.37 -1.48 -6.79
CA LEU A 372 -6.51 -1.97 -7.88
C LEU A 372 -5.25 -2.71 -7.38
N ASP A 373 -5.14 -4.00 -7.73
CA ASP A 373 -3.88 -4.76 -7.70
C ASP A 373 -3.04 -4.48 -8.96
N LEU A 374 -1.70 -4.56 -8.86
CA LEU A 374 -0.78 -4.49 -10.01
C LEU A 374 -0.73 -5.82 -10.79
N CYS A 375 -1.89 -6.30 -11.27
CA CYS A 375 -2.01 -7.52 -12.07
C CYS A 375 -3.01 -7.38 -13.24
N PHE A 376 -3.10 -8.45 -14.04
CA PHE A 376 -3.89 -8.45 -15.26
C PHE A 376 -5.39 -8.20 -15.07
N GLY A 377 -6.00 -7.60 -16.09
CA GLY A 377 -7.42 -7.26 -16.16
C GLY A 377 -7.81 -5.96 -15.46
N ARG A 378 -6.91 -5.35 -14.66
CA ARG A 378 -7.19 -4.13 -13.88
C ARG A 378 -7.01 -2.84 -14.65
N TYR A 379 -6.23 -2.84 -15.74
CA TYR A 379 -6.16 -1.66 -16.62
C TYR A 379 -7.52 -1.47 -17.31
N ASP A 380 -8.13 -0.32 -17.15
CA ASP A 380 -9.34 0.07 -17.90
C ASP A 380 -9.44 1.59 -18.03
N THR A 381 -10.46 2.03 -18.76
CA THR A 381 -10.83 3.41 -19.03
C THR A 381 -12.34 3.56 -18.89
N CYS A 382 -12.84 4.77 -18.65
CA CYS A 382 -14.27 5.10 -18.51
C CYS A 382 -15.16 4.71 -19.72
N GLU A 383 -14.57 4.40 -20.89
CA GLU A 383 -15.26 3.78 -22.02
C GLU A 383 -15.65 2.30 -21.80
N HIS A 384 -14.97 1.61 -20.87
CA HIS A 384 -15.15 0.20 -20.52
C HIS A 384 -15.29 -0.74 -21.73
N ARG A 385 -14.37 -0.65 -22.69
CA ARG A 385 -14.46 -1.41 -23.96
C ARG A 385 -14.46 -2.92 -23.72
N VAL A 386 -15.37 -3.61 -24.40
CA VAL A 386 -15.53 -5.08 -24.33
C VAL A 386 -14.68 -5.85 -25.35
N GLY A 387 -14.07 -5.18 -26.34
CA GLY A 387 -13.28 -5.79 -27.42
C GLY A 387 -11.97 -5.02 -27.70
N ASP A 388 -10.96 -5.75 -28.18
CA ASP A 388 -9.60 -5.26 -28.49
C ASP A 388 -8.91 -6.25 -29.44
N CYS A 389 -9.41 -6.36 -30.67
CA CYS A 389 -8.90 -7.26 -31.69
C CYS A 389 -8.73 -6.50 -33.03
N PRO A 390 -7.50 -6.40 -33.57
CA PRO A 390 -6.23 -6.90 -33.04
C PRO A 390 -5.80 -6.22 -31.72
N PRO A 391 -4.96 -6.86 -30.89
CA PRO A 391 -4.54 -6.33 -29.58
C PRO A 391 -3.77 -5.01 -29.69
N GLN A 392 -4.36 -3.95 -29.15
CA GLN A 392 -3.78 -2.60 -29.02
C GLN A 392 -3.69 -2.15 -27.55
N VAL A 393 -4.75 -2.41 -26.76
CA VAL A 393 -4.84 -1.94 -25.37
C VAL A 393 -4.43 -3.04 -24.39
N TRP A 394 -5.02 -4.23 -24.43
CA TRP A 394 -4.81 -5.32 -23.46
C TRP A 394 -4.00 -6.46 -24.08
N PRO A 395 -2.69 -6.61 -23.78
CA PRO A 395 -1.87 -7.69 -24.34
C PRO A 395 -2.11 -9.04 -23.65
N GLY A 396 -2.26 -10.11 -24.43
CA GLY A 396 -2.22 -11.50 -23.93
C GLY A 396 -3.18 -11.77 -22.78
N LYS A 397 -2.64 -12.21 -21.63
CA LYS A 397 -3.40 -12.53 -20.41
C LYS A 397 -4.13 -11.33 -19.79
N ASP A 398 -3.80 -10.10 -20.22
CA ASP A 398 -4.49 -8.88 -19.79
C ASP A 398 -5.86 -8.68 -20.46
N TYR A 399 -6.14 -9.38 -21.58
CA TYR A 399 -7.49 -9.48 -22.13
C TYR A 399 -8.30 -10.51 -21.32
N TYR A 400 -8.75 -10.03 -20.16
CA TYR A 400 -9.22 -10.86 -19.06
C TYR A 400 -10.76 -10.93 -19.00
N ASN A 401 -11.30 -12.14 -18.83
CA ASN A 401 -12.69 -12.36 -18.42
C ASN A 401 -12.78 -13.65 -17.59
N PRO A 402 -12.70 -13.55 -16.24
CA PRO A 402 -12.61 -14.70 -15.37
C PRO A 402 -13.88 -15.56 -15.37
N ARG A 403 -15.04 -14.99 -15.78
CA ARG A 403 -16.30 -15.75 -15.94
C ARG A 403 -16.11 -16.91 -16.92
N GLU A 404 -15.46 -16.62 -18.06
CA GLU A 404 -15.19 -17.55 -19.15
C GLU A 404 -13.92 -18.37 -18.87
N SER A 405 -12.76 -17.72 -18.66
CA SER A 405 -11.52 -18.39 -18.26
C SER A 405 -10.58 -17.48 -17.47
N GLU A 406 -10.02 -18.04 -16.39
CA GLU A 406 -8.87 -17.49 -15.68
C GLU A 406 -7.56 -18.05 -16.30
N PRO A 407 -6.43 -17.32 -16.26
CA PRO A 407 -5.14 -17.82 -16.75
C PRO A 407 -4.75 -19.20 -16.19
N ASN A 408 -4.61 -20.19 -17.08
CA ASN A 408 -4.31 -21.58 -16.71
C ASN A 408 -2.85 -22.01 -16.99
N SER A 409 -2.07 -21.22 -17.73
CA SER A 409 -0.61 -21.39 -17.90
C SER A 409 0.11 -20.05 -17.71
N TRP A 410 1.33 -20.13 -17.17
CA TRP A 410 2.22 -19.01 -16.88
C TRP A 410 3.48 -18.99 -17.77
N GLU A 411 3.50 -19.78 -18.84
CA GLU A 411 4.65 -19.94 -19.75
C GLU A 411 4.76 -18.78 -20.76
N ASP A 412 3.63 -18.25 -21.23
CA ASP A 412 3.55 -17.13 -22.16
C ASP A 412 2.46 -16.15 -21.71
N MET A 413 2.89 -14.93 -21.36
CA MET A 413 2.03 -13.82 -20.91
C MET A 413 1.42 -13.01 -22.07
N MET A 414 2.03 -13.06 -23.25
CA MET A 414 1.57 -12.38 -24.46
C MET A 414 0.55 -13.20 -25.26
N LYS A 415 0.46 -14.51 -24.99
CA LYS A 415 -0.60 -15.39 -25.49
C LYS A 415 -1.91 -15.19 -24.72
N ASP A 416 -2.96 -14.86 -25.46
CA ASP A 416 -4.33 -14.71 -24.95
C ASP A 416 -4.80 -15.96 -24.18
N GLU A 417 -5.66 -15.76 -23.18
CA GLU A 417 -6.44 -16.85 -22.55
C GLU A 417 -7.78 -17.09 -23.28
N LEU A 418 -8.25 -16.10 -24.04
CA LEU A 418 -9.58 -16.06 -24.65
C LEU A 418 -9.49 -15.73 -26.14
N ASP A 419 -10.33 -16.38 -26.95
CA ASP A 419 -10.49 -16.02 -28.35
C ASP A 419 -11.23 -14.68 -28.47
N ARG A 420 -10.48 -13.61 -28.73
CA ARG A 420 -11.00 -12.24 -28.86
C ARG A 420 -12.05 -12.08 -29.96
N GLY A 421 -12.08 -12.97 -30.96
CA GLY A 421 -13.12 -12.98 -31.99
C GLY A 421 -14.46 -13.56 -31.53
N LYS A 422 -14.50 -14.23 -30.37
CA LYS A 422 -15.68 -14.92 -29.82
C LYS A 422 -16.10 -14.45 -28.42
N TYR A 423 -15.16 -13.94 -27.61
CA TYR A 423 -15.40 -13.59 -26.21
C TYR A 423 -15.03 -12.13 -25.93
N PRO A 424 -15.92 -11.34 -25.31
CA PRO A 424 -15.57 -10.03 -24.77
C PRO A 424 -14.67 -10.18 -23.54
N ARG A 425 -13.79 -9.20 -23.31
CA ARG A 425 -13.20 -9.01 -21.97
C ARG A 425 -14.30 -8.63 -20.97
N MET A 426 -14.01 -8.76 -19.68
CA MET A 426 -14.83 -8.17 -18.62
C MET A 426 -14.21 -6.81 -18.25
N PRO A 427 -14.89 -5.68 -18.51
CA PRO A 427 -14.43 -4.39 -18.02
C PRO A 427 -14.32 -4.35 -16.50
N TRP A 428 -13.45 -3.48 -16.00
CA TRP A 428 -13.04 -3.42 -14.60
C TRP A 428 -13.12 -1.97 -14.12
N HIS A 429 -14.09 -1.69 -13.25
CA HIS A 429 -14.28 -0.38 -12.65
C HIS A 429 -13.76 -0.41 -11.21
N ASP A 430 -12.92 0.55 -10.85
CA ASP A 430 -12.25 0.58 -9.55
C ASP A 430 -11.83 2.01 -9.16
N VAL A 431 -11.53 2.22 -7.88
CA VAL A 431 -11.10 3.52 -7.37
C VAL A 431 -9.82 3.38 -6.54
N HIS A 432 -8.92 4.32 -6.75
CA HIS A 432 -7.63 4.42 -6.06
C HIS A 432 -7.38 5.84 -5.54
N CYS A 433 -6.47 5.97 -4.59
CA CYS A 433 -6.07 7.25 -4.02
C CYS A 433 -4.54 7.32 -3.88
N ALA A 434 -3.96 8.49 -4.13
CA ALA A 434 -2.62 8.84 -3.69
C ALA A 434 -2.69 9.71 -2.42
N LEU A 435 -1.73 9.50 -1.52
CA LEU A 435 -1.58 10.20 -0.24
C LEU A 435 -0.15 10.74 -0.12
N TRP A 436 -0.02 11.97 0.40
CA TRP A 436 1.26 12.61 0.73
C TRP A 436 1.33 13.01 2.20
N GLY A 437 2.54 13.25 2.70
CA GLY A 437 2.77 13.71 4.07
C GLY A 437 2.60 12.58 5.10
N PRO A 438 2.21 12.88 6.36
CA PRO A 438 2.07 11.89 7.41
C PRO A 438 1.20 10.66 7.07
N PRO A 439 0.06 10.76 6.34
CA PRO A 439 -0.72 9.60 5.92
C PRO A 439 0.06 8.57 5.08
N CYS A 440 0.99 9.02 4.22
CA CYS A 440 1.85 8.12 3.46
C CYS A 440 2.74 7.28 4.40
N ARG A 441 3.31 7.92 5.42
CA ARG A 441 4.15 7.27 6.44
C ARG A 441 3.36 6.41 7.42
N ASP A 442 2.09 6.71 7.70
CA ASP A 442 1.18 5.81 8.41
C ASP A 442 1.03 4.48 7.65
N VAL A 443 0.83 4.53 6.33
CA VAL A 443 0.76 3.33 5.48
C VAL A 443 2.12 2.63 5.35
N ALA A 444 3.22 3.38 5.26
CA ALA A 444 4.58 2.82 5.27
C ALA A 444 4.88 2.08 6.59
N ARG A 445 4.39 2.57 7.74
CA ARG A 445 4.50 1.88 9.02
C ARG A 445 3.76 0.54 9.01
N HIS A 446 2.57 0.47 8.43
CA HIS A 446 1.83 -0.79 8.23
C HIS A 446 2.61 -1.79 7.36
N PHE A 447 3.20 -1.31 6.25
CA PHE A 447 4.08 -2.15 5.41
C PHE A 447 5.27 -2.69 6.22
N VAL A 448 6.01 -1.81 6.92
CA VAL A 448 7.17 -2.18 7.73
C VAL A 448 6.80 -3.19 8.83
N GLN A 449 5.66 -3.02 9.49
CA GLN A 449 5.16 -3.96 10.50
C GLN A 449 4.93 -5.34 9.87
N ARG A 450 4.19 -5.43 8.76
CA ARG A 450 3.89 -6.69 8.06
C ARG A 450 5.14 -7.34 7.45
N TRP A 451 6.04 -6.56 6.84
CA TRP A 451 7.32 -7.04 6.32
C TRP A 451 8.18 -7.66 7.42
N ASN A 452 8.39 -6.94 8.53
CA ASN A 452 9.20 -7.42 9.66
C ASN A 452 8.56 -8.64 10.35
N TYR A 453 7.24 -8.77 10.33
CA TYR A 453 6.56 -9.98 10.80
C TYR A 453 6.77 -11.15 9.82
N ALA A 454 6.49 -10.96 8.53
CA ALA A 454 6.67 -11.98 7.49
C ALA A 454 8.12 -12.47 7.38
N LYS A 455 9.12 -11.59 7.46
CA LYS A 455 10.55 -11.96 7.51
C LYS A 455 10.80 -12.93 8.67
N ARG A 456 10.37 -12.63 9.89
CA ARG A 456 10.62 -13.49 11.05
C ARG A 456 9.96 -14.86 10.92
N SER A 457 8.79 -14.93 10.26
CA SER A 457 8.07 -16.18 10.03
C SER A 457 8.56 -17.01 8.84
N LYS A 458 9.18 -16.40 7.82
CA LYS A 458 9.60 -17.08 6.57
C LYS A 458 11.12 -17.17 6.38
N ALA A 459 11.80 -16.09 6.72
CA ALA A 459 13.17 -15.75 6.36
C ALA A 459 13.98 -15.26 7.59
N PRO A 460 13.99 -15.99 8.74
CA PRO A 460 14.61 -15.48 9.97
C PRO A 460 16.12 -15.25 9.83
N TYR A 461 16.81 -16.11 9.08
CA TYR A 461 18.27 -16.10 8.89
C TYR A 461 18.71 -15.68 7.46
N GLU A 462 17.78 -15.28 6.59
CA GLU A 462 18.08 -14.89 5.20
C GLU A 462 18.52 -13.41 5.19
N GLU A 463 19.83 -13.17 5.18
CA GLU A 463 20.37 -11.81 5.30
C GLU A 463 20.05 -10.90 4.11
N ALA A 464 19.83 -11.48 2.93
CA ALA A 464 19.42 -10.76 1.72
C ALA A 464 18.03 -10.09 1.85
N ILE A 465 17.24 -10.45 2.86
CA ILE A 465 15.94 -9.87 3.19
C ILE A 465 16.10 -9.11 4.51
N PRO A 466 16.37 -7.79 4.54
CA PRO A 466 16.64 -7.08 5.78
C PRO A 466 15.37 -6.84 6.61
N LEU A 467 15.55 -6.48 7.88
CA LEU A 467 14.51 -5.81 8.67
C LEU A 467 14.45 -4.33 8.31
N LEU A 468 13.25 -3.74 8.32
CA LEU A 468 13.00 -2.34 7.98
C LEU A 468 12.69 -1.52 9.24
N MET A 469 12.95 -0.20 9.18
CA MET A 469 12.61 0.75 10.23
C MET A 469 11.43 1.64 9.78
N PRO A 470 10.43 1.90 10.63
CA PRO A 470 9.35 2.81 10.27
C PRO A 470 9.83 4.26 10.39
N GLN A 471 9.71 5.05 9.32
CA GLN A 471 9.97 6.49 9.41
C GLN A 471 9.02 7.16 10.41
N GLN A 472 9.53 8.15 11.15
CA GLN A 472 8.74 8.98 12.03
C GLN A 472 8.16 10.19 11.27
N HIS A 473 6.94 10.56 11.64
CA HIS A 473 6.35 11.88 11.38
C HIS A 473 5.82 12.55 12.64
N MET A 474 5.86 11.91 13.83
CA MET A 474 5.12 12.37 15.00
C MET A 474 5.65 13.72 15.47
N VAL A 475 4.98 14.79 15.01
CA VAL A 475 5.18 16.17 15.44
C VAL A 475 4.54 16.29 16.81
N ILE A 476 5.21 15.75 17.84
CA ILE A 476 4.92 16.11 19.23
C ILE A 476 5.08 17.64 19.29
N PRO A 477 4.01 18.44 19.49
CA PRO A 477 4.06 19.88 19.21
C PRO A 477 5.07 20.67 20.06
N HIS A 478 5.56 20.04 21.14
CA HIS A 478 6.54 20.58 22.07
C HIS A 478 7.98 20.68 21.52
N TYR A 479 8.30 20.04 20.38
CA TYR A 479 9.65 20.10 19.79
C TYR A 479 9.82 21.13 18.66
N MET A 480 8.73 21.61 18.06
CA MET A 480 8.80 22.87 17.30
C MET A 480 8.75 24.02 18.30
N GLY A 481 9.94 24.43 18.77
CA GLY A 481 10.11 25.49 19.74
C GLY A 481 9.38 26.76 19.29
N GLN A 482 8.47 27.26 20.13
CA GLN A 482 7.78 28.51 19.85
C GLN A 482 8.78 29.67 19.89
N ASN A 483 9.21 30.14 18.71
CA ASN A 483 9.74 31.48 18.53
C ASN A 483 8.60 32.50 18.72
N ARG A 484 8.12 32.60 19.97
CA ARG A 484 7.42 33.78 20.45
C ARG A 484 8.46 34.87 20.65
N GLU A 485 8.69 35.66 19.60
CA GLU A 485 9.21 37.00 19.80
C GLU A 485 8.32 37.70 20.83
N MET A 486 8.92 38.15 21.93
CA MET A 486 8.17 38.81 23.00
C MET A 486 7.84 40.23 22.56
N GLU A 487 6.62 40.44 22.05
CA GLU A 487 6.03 41.77 21.99
C GLU A 487 5.85 42.31 23.42
N VAL A 488 6.86 43.01 23.93
CA VAL A 488 6.82 43.69 25.21
C VAL A 488 5.92 44.92 25.07
N GLU A 489 4.83 44.96 25.85
CA GLU A 489 3.91 46.11 25.89
C GLU A 489 4.65 47.43 26.13
N ARG A 490 4.60 48.35 25.15
CA ARG A 490 5.12 49.71 25.32
C ARG A 490 4.19 50.57 26.17
N LYS A 491 4.22 50.39 27.49
CA LYS A 491 3.79 51.41 28.46
C LYS A 491 4.90 52.46 28.59
N GLY A 492 4.65 53.64 28.02
CA GLY A 492 5.63 54.72 27.96
C GLY A 492 5.70 55.55 29.24
N ILE A 493 6.93 55.86 29.67
CA ILE A 493 7.28 56.97 30.56
C ILE A 493 8.45 57.71 29.90
N LYS A 494 8.48 59.04 29.98
CA LYS A 494 9.62 59.86 29.51
C LYS A 494 10.60 60.10 30.67
N ASP A 495 11.90 60.16 30.39
CA ASP A 495 12.64 61.45 30.34
C ASP A 495 14.17 61.25 30.18
N ASP A 496 14.66 61.74 29.03
CA ASP A 496 15.88 62.57 28.82
C ASP A 496 17.33 62.07 29.17
N VAL A 497 18.29 62.80 28.59
CA VAL A 497 19.74 62.92 28.87
C VAL A 497 20.73 61.91 28.23
N LYS A 498 21.25 62.34 27.07
CA LYS A 498 22.65 62.25 26.56
C LYS A 498 23.31 60.86 26.40
N GLY A 499 23.28 60.39 25.16
CA GLY A 499 24.03 59.24 24.67
C GLY A 499 25.55 59.41 24.49
N ILE A 500 26.15 58.41 23.83
CA ILE A 500 27.48 58.39 23.18
C ILE A 500 27.34 57.53 21.92
N LYS A 501 28.10 57.83 20.86
CA LYS A 501 28.09 57.04 19.61
C LYS A 501 29.09 55.87 19.67
N ARG A 502 28.70 54.71 19.17
CA ARG A 502 29.61 53.80 18.43
C ARG A 502 28.84 53.13 17.29
N GLN A 503 29.59 52.56 16.34
CA GLN A 503 29.04 52.03 15.09
C GLN A 503 28.78 50.53 15.22
N ASP A 504 27.54 50.12 14.95
CA ASP A 504 27.23 48.74 14.60
C ASP A 504 27.07 48.64 13.09
N SER A 505 27.79 47.69 12.47
CA SER A 505 27.75 47.44 11.03
C SER A 505 27.78 45.94 10.75
N PHE A 506 26.66 45.27 11.00
CA PHE A 506 26.43 43.89 10.58
C PHE A 506 25.16 43.78 9.75
N SER A 507 25.36 43.38 8.48
CA SER A 507 24.30 43.12 7.51
C SER A 507 23.67 41.74 7.74
N SER A 508 22.36 41.65 7.49
CA SER A 508 21.57 40.43 7.63
C SER A 508 21.97 39.31 6.64
N ARG A 509 22.43 38.16 7.17
CA ARG A 509 22.18 36.79 6.67
C ARG A 509 22.91 35.77 7.56
N SER A 510 22.19 35.05 8.41
CA SER A 510 22.69 33.81 9.03
C SER A 510 22.08 32.62 8.30
N SER A 511 22.91 31.83 7.63
CA SER A 511 22.52 30.54 7.04
C SER A 511 22.20 29.52 8.13
N LEU A 512 21.31 28.57 7.83
CA LEU A 512 20.98 27.42 8.70
C LEU A 512 22.05 26.31 8.61
N GLN A 513 23.32 26.72 8.69
CA GLN A 513 24.51 25.87 8.58
C GLN A 513 25.55 26.36 9.59
N ASP A 514 25.54 25.76 10.79
CA ASP A 514 26.67 25.67 11.72
C ASP A 514 26.31 24.73 12.89
N ILE A 515 26.18 23.44 12.57
CA ILE A 515 26.24 22.33 13.55
C ILE A 515 27.27 21.33 12.99
N PRO A 516 28.43 21.15 13.65
CA PRO A 516 29.43 20.17 13.21
C PRO A 516 28.86 18.75 13.18
N LEU A 517 29.13 18.03 12.09
CA LEU A 517 28.59 16.68 11.85
C LEU A 517 29.34 15.63 12.69
N LEU A 518 28.61 14.98 13.59
CA LEU A 518 29.14 13.95 14.49
C LEU A 518 29.46 12.61 13.78
N LEU A 519 28.98 12.45 12.54
CA LEU A 519 29.40 11.56 11.44
C LEU A 519 28.81 12.17 10.14
N PRO A 520 29.34 11.94 8.91
CA PRO A 520 30.33 10.93 8.50
C PRO A 520 31.49 11.44 7.63
N GLN A 521 32.43 10.55 7.29
CA GLN A 521 33.03 10.48 5.94
C GLN A 521 33.29 9.01 5.59
N GLU A 522 33.07 8.62 4.34
CA GLU A 522 33.36 7.28 3.83
C GLU A 522 34.66 7.31 3.01
N ALA A 523 35.41 6.20 3.01
CA ALA A 523 36.72 6.14 2.36
C ALA A 523 36.62 5.73 0.89
N GLU A 524 37.33 6.44 0.02
CA GLU A 524 37.42 6.12 -1.41
C GLU A 524 38.23 4.83 -1.65
N GLY A 525 37.89 4.12 -2.74
CA GLY A 525 38.75 3.05 -3.26
C GLY A 525 39.99 3.63 -3.96
N PRO A 526 41.13 2.92 -3.99
CA PRO A 526 42.34 3.41 -4.63
C PRO A 526 42.21 3.37 -6.16
N ASP A 527 42.21 4.53 -6.80
CA ASP A 527 42.14 4.67 -8.27
C ASP A 527 43.55 4.86 -8.90
N ASP A 528 43.65 4.66 -10.22
CA ASP A 528 44.92 4.50 -10.95
C ASP A 528 45.66 5.81 -11.28
N SER A 529 47.00 5.78 -11.22
CA SER A 529 47.87 6.79 -11.84
C SER A 529 49.28 6.24 -12.16
N GLY A 530 49.42 5.51 -13.28
CA GLY A 530 50.69 4.92 -13.69
C GLY A 530 51.70 5.88 -14.38
N VAL A 531 52.99 5.76 -14.03
CA VAL A 531 54.14 6.30 -14.80
C VAL A 531 55.29 5.29 -14.82
N GLY A 532 55.67 4.81 -16.02
CA GLY A 532 56.89 4.00 -16.23
C GLY A 532 58.15 4.86 -16.47
N PRO A 533 59.35 4.28 -16.75
CA PRO A 533 59.49 3.14 -17.68
C PRO A 533 60.67 2.14 -17.49
N LYS A 534 60.57 1.02 -18.24
CA LYS A 534 61.65 0.29 -18.97
C LYS A 534 62.66 -0.69 -18.28
N LEU A 535 62.68 -1.89 -18.88
CA LEU A 535 63.82 -2.75 -19.31
C LEU A 535 64.25 -4.03 -18.52
N ASN A 536 64.21 -5.15 -19.27
CA ASN A 536 65.05 -6.38 -19.25
C ASN A 536 64.97 -7.41 -18.10
N GLY A 537 64.94 -8.71 -18.46
CA GLY A 537 65.54 -9.78 -17.62
C GLY A 537 64.93 -11.20 -17.62
N MET A 538 65.17 -11.99 -18.67
CA MET A 538 65.10 -13.48 -18.83
C MET A 538 64.64 -14.47 -17.71
N ASP A 539 63.94 -15.52 -18.17
CA ASP A 539 64.02 -16.96 -17.81
C ASP A 539 64.11 -17.46 -16.34
N SER A 540 63.19 -18.35 -15.95
CA SER A 540 63.42 -19.81 -16.06
C SER A 540 62.28 -20.69 -15.46
N THR A 541 62.14 -21.92 -15.99
CA THR A 541 61.31 -23.02 -15.44
C THR A 541 62.19 -24.28 -15.34
N PRO A 542 61.92 -25.28 -14.45
CA PRO A 542 60.97 -26.36 -14.83
C PRO A 542 60.20 -27.05 -13.67
N GLY A 543 58.93 -27.45 -13.94
CA GLY A 543 58.04 -28.13 -12.98
C GLY A 543 58.17 -29.65 -12.84
N ARG A 544 57.14 -30.31 -12.26
CA ARG A 544 57.01 -31.78 -12.24
C ARG A 544 55.55 -32.32 -12.16
N SER A 545 55.10 -32.87 -13.29
CA SER A 545 54.24 -34.06 -13.49
C SER A 545 53.00 -34.39 -12.59
N LEU A 546 51.85 -34.45 -13.27
CA LEU A 546 50.63 -35.29 -13.08
C LEU A 546 50.93 -36.83 -13.14
N PRO A 547 49.98 -37.83 -13.09
CA PRO A 547 48.54 -37.78 -13.45
C PRO A 547 47.53 -38.71 -12.70
N HIS A 548 46.23 -38.63 -13.06
CA HIS A 548 45.45 -39.69 -13.74
C HIS A 548 44.05 -39.18 -14.17
N ALA A 549 43.33 -39.91 -15.05
CA ALA A 549 42.11 -39.46 -15.75
C ALA A 549 41.28 -40.64 -16.31
N PHE A 550 40.05 -40.39 -16.83
CA PHE A 550 39.27 -41.10 -17.90
C PHE A 550 37.77 -40.68 -17.88
N TRP A 551 36.93 -40.69 -18.94
CA TRP A 551 37.04 -41.22 -20.34
C TRP A 551 36.37 -40.31 -21.42
N LYS A 552 36.29 -40.77 -22.69
CA LYS A 552 35.87 -40.04 -23.93
C LYS A 552 34.51 -40.58 -24.50
N SER A 553 33.80 -39.98 -25.48
CA SER A 553 34.05 -39.89 -26.95
C SER A 553 33.10 -38.87 -27.65
N LYS A 554 33.49 -38.03 -28.64
CA LYS A 554 33.59 -38.25 -30.13
C LYS A 554 32.26 -38.73 -30.80
N ILE A 555 31.81 -38.31 -32.01
CA ILE A 555 32.21 -37.32 -33.08
C ILE A 555 30.94 -37.05 -33.96
N GLU A 556 30.72 -35.99 -34.76
CA GLU A 556 31.28 -35.66 -36.11
C GLU A 556 30.79 -34.26 -36.61
N LEU A 557 31.18 -33.81 -37.83
CA LEU A 557 31.02 -32.41 -38.31
C LEU A 557 30.97 -32.32 -39.86
N VAL A 558 29.99 -31.60 -40.46
CA VAL A 558 29.99 -31.21 -41.89
C VAL A 558 29.39 -29.80 -42.10
N VAL A 559 29.98 -29.01 -43.01
CA VAL A 559 29.46 -27.77 -43.64
C VAL A 559 29.74 -27.88 -45.15
N PRO A 560 29.02 -27.14 -46.03
CA PRO A 560 29.69 -26.02 -46.71
C PRO A 560 28.79 -24.82 -47.06
N ASP A 561 29.44 -23.71 -47.46
CA ASP A 561 28.85 -22.46 -47.99
C ASP A 561 28.24 -22.65 -49.41
N ILE A 562 27.65 -21.67 -50.13
CA ILE A 562 28.28 -20.48 -50.76
C ILE A 562 27.20 -19.42 -51.16
N SER A 563 27.66 -18.19 -51.44
CA SER A 563 26.93 -16.93 -51.69
C SER A 563 26.33 -16.69 -53.10
N MET A 564 25.35 -15.76 -53.14
CA MET A 564 25.05 -14.72 -54.18
C MET A 564 25.33 -14.94 -55.68
N THR A 565 24.32 -14.63 -56.51
CA THR A 565 24.42 -14.02 -57.86
C THR A 565 23.28 -13.00 -58.08
N SER A 566 23.32 -12.19 -59.16
CA SER A 566 22.48 -10.96 -59.29
C SER A 566 22.23 -10.50 -60.75
N PHE A 567 21.15 -9.72 -60.98
CA PHE A 567 20.66 -9.13 -62.26
C PHE A 567 20.25 -10.18 -63.34
N VAL A 568 19.42 -9.97 -64.38
CA VAL A 568 19.17 -8.91 -65.41
C VAL A 568 17.77 -9.21 -66.08
N ASP A 569 16.88 -8.36 -66.63
CA ASP A 569 16.63 -6.90 -66.68
C ASP A 569 15.20 -6.57 -67.25
N ASN A 570 14.76 -5.29 -67.15
CA ASN A 570 13.89 -4.46 -68.03
C ASN A 570 12.53 -4.92 -68.63
N ASN A 571 11.45 -4.21 -68.24
CA ASN A 571 10.56 -3.32 -69.07
C ASN A 571 9.16 -3.15 -68.42
N GLY A 572 8.50 -1.97 -68.40
CA GLY A 572 8.91 -0.60 -68.78
C GLY A 572 7.69 0.35 -68.95
N SER A 573 7.87 1.65 -68.67
CA SER A 573 6.99 2.83 -68.98
C SER A 573 5.53 2.84 -68.47
N ASP A 574 4.80 3.97 -68.25
CA ASP A 574 5.05 5.43 -68.12
C ASP A 574 3.71 6.09 -67.64
N LEU A 575 3.52 7.33 -67.15
CA LEU A 575 4.38 8.47 -66.71
C LEU A 575 3.53 9.47 -65.85
N HIS A 576 4.18 10.50 -65.29
CA HIS A 576 3.61 11.84 -64.94
C HIS A 576 2.56 11.97 -63.78
N VAL A 577 2.53 13.02 -62.93
CA VAL A 577 3.24 14.33 -62.78
C VAL A 577 3.64 14.48 -61.30
N LYS A 578 4.92 14.70 -60.91
CA LYS A 578 5.56 16.00 -60.54
C LYS A 578 4.82 16.82 -59.45
N MET A 579 5.46 17.50 -58.48
CA MET A 579 6.88 17.90 -58.30
C MET A 579 7.15 18.41 -56.84
N SER A 580 8.38 18.22 -56.31
CA SER A 580 9.10 19.13 -55.36
C SER A 580 8.47 19.57 -54.01
N SER A 581 9.18 20.03 -52.97
CA SER A 581 10.61 19.98 -52.55
C SER A 581 10.74 20.70 -51.19
N ASP A 582 11.76 20.54 -50.34
CA ASP A 582 12.72 19.49 -50.00
C ASP A 582 13.55 20.06 -48.80
N PHE A 583 14.16 19.22 -47.94
CA PHE A 583 15.54 19.37 -47.41
C PHE A 583 15.82 18.42 -46.21
N SER A 584 17.00 17.82 -46.21
CA SER A 584 17.51 16.98 -45.12
C SER A 584 18.95 17.37 -44.74
N ALA A 585 19.19 17.57 -43.45
CA ALA A 585 20.52 17.64 -42.83
C ALA A 585 20.41 17.35 -41.32
N GLN A 586 21.47 16.82 -40.71
CA GLN A 586 21.53 16.47 -39.27
C GLN A 586 22.49 17.43 -38.52
N PRO A 587 23.00 17.09 -37.32
CA PRO A 587 22.28 17.16 -36.05
C PRO A 587 22.90 18.21 -35.10
N GLY A 588 22.11 18.79 -34.18
CA GLY A 588 22.59 19.87 -33.31
C GLY A 588 21.93 19.91 -31.93
N THR A 589 22.74 19.70 -30.90
CA THR A 589 22.45 19.75 -29.46
C THR A 589 21.58 20.93 -29.00
N LYS A 590 20.43 20.62 -28.38
CA LYS A 590 20.09 21.02 -26.99
C LYS A 590 18.81 20.32 -26.53
N ALA A 591 18.80 19.87 -25.28
CA ALA A 591 17.54 19.60 -24.59
C ALA A 591 16.87 20.94 -24.23
N SER A 592 15.54 20.96 -24.29
CA SER A 592 14.68 22.02 -23.74
C SER A 592 13.75 21.38 -22.71
N ASP A 593 13.61 22.03 -21.57
CA ASP A 593 13.23 21.38 -20.31
C ASP A 593 11.73 21.04 -20.14
N LEU A 594 11.41 20.28 -19.09
CA LEU A 594 10.06 19.81 -18.77
C LEU A 594 9.18 20.92 -18.15
N GLU A 595 8.60 21.78 -19.00
CA GLU A 595 7.49 22.66 -18.62
C GLU A 595 6.16 21.88 -18.46
N TRP A 596 6.07 21.04 -17.42
CA TRP A 596 4.81 20.41 -16.98
C TRP A 596 4.46 20.68 -15.51
N TRP A 597 5.44 21.07 -14.69
CA TRP A 597 5.25 21.34 -13.27
C TRP A 597 4.60 22.71 -12.98
N GLU A 598 4.83 23.73 -13.82
CA GLU A 598 4.34 25.10 -13.55
C GLU A 598 2.84 25.30 -13.82
N THR A 599 2.20 24.43 -14.61
CA THR A 599 0.80 24.59 -15.04
C THR A 599 -0.22 24.41 -13.90
N GLN A 600 0.20 23.93 -12.72
CA GLN A 600 -0.70 23.62 -11.60
C GLN A 600 -0.86 24.73 -10.54
N GLU A 601 -0.06 25.81 -10.56
CA GLU A 601 -0.17 26.90 -9.57
C GLU A 601 -1.08 28.09 -9.98
N ARG A 602 -1.84 28.01 -11.09
CA ARG A 602 -2.71 29.12 -11.54
C ARG A 602 -4.10 28.70 -12.07
N VAL A 603 -4.94 28.08 -11.24
CA VAL A 603 -6.39 27.95 -11.53
C VAL A 603 -7.26 28.26 -10.29
N ASP A 604 -7.26 29.53 -9.86
CA ASP A 604 -8.26 30.06 -8.91
C ASP A 604 -9.63 30.29 -9.60
N GLN A 605 -10.22 29.19 -10.08
CA GLN A 605 -11.60 29.10 -10.56
C GLN A 605 -11.94 27.63 -10.79
N VAL A 606 -12.76 27.04 -9.90
CA VAL A 606 -13.35 25.68 -9.94
C VAL A 606 -12.74 24.79 -11.02
N GLY A 607 -11.54 24.26 -10.73
CA GLY A 607 -10.70 23.61 -11.73
C GLY A 607 -11.45 22.53 -12.49
N SER A 608 -11.41 22.60 -13.82
CA SER A 608 -11.90 21.53 -14.68
C SER A 608 -11.18 20.23 -14.35
N PRO A 609 -11.87 19.07 -14.40
CA PRO A 609 -11.17 17.78 -14.46
C PRO A 609 -10.19 17.76 -15.64
N ASP A 610 -9.27 16.79 -15.61
CA ASP A 610 -8.60 16.32 -16.83
C ASP A 610 -9.64 16.00 -17.92
N GLU A 611 -9.28 16.08 -19.21
CA GLU A 611 -10.22 15.83 -20.32
C GLU A 611 -10.85 14.43 -20.27
N SER A 612 -10.20 13.45 -19.61
CA SER A 612 -10.76 12.11 -19.36
C SER A 612 -11.76 12.03 -18.19
N GLY A 613 -11.74 12.99 -17.26
CA GLY A 613 -12.48 12.95 -16.00
C GLY A 613 -11.95 11.97 -14.93
N GLN A 614 -10.91 11.18 -15.24
CA GLN A 614 -10.48 10.05 -14.41
C GLN A 614 -9.51 10.41 -13.27
N VAL A 615 -9.03 11.67 -13.21
CA VAL A 615 -8.07 12.16 -12.21
C VAL A 615 -8.69 13.30 -11.39
N GLY A 616 -8.60 13.21 -10.07
CA GLY A 616 -9.08 14.23 -9.15
C GLY A 616 -8.14 15.40 -8.90
N PRO A 617 -8.61 16.48 -8.28
CA PRO A 617 -7.74 17.53 -7.76
C PRO A 617 -6.94 17.00 -6.57
N ARG A 618 -5.63 17.28 -6.53
CA ARG A 618 -4.81 17.11 -5.33
C ARG A 618 -5.10 18.26 -4.37
N VAL A 619 -5.55 17.93 -3.16
CA VAL A 619 -6.05 18.90 -2.16
C VAL A 619 -5.58 18.54 -0.76
N SER A 620 -5.57 19.51 0.17
CA SER A 620 -5.29 19.21 1.58
C SER A 620 -6.56 18.71 2.28
N CYS A 621 -6.41 17.60 3.00
CA CYS A 621 -7.50 16.90 3.68
C CYS A 621 -7.10 16.54 5.10
N HIS A 622 -8.10 16.31 5.95
CA HIS A 622 -7.91 15.47 7.12
C HIS A 622 -7.94 14.01 6.65
N CYS A 623 -6.85 13.28 6.90
CA CYS A 623 -6.68 11.90 6.45
C CYS A 623 -6.45 10.99 7.65
N GLN A 624 -7.13 9.86 7.74
CA GLN A 624 -6.86 8.84 8.76
C GLN A 624 -6.76 7.46 8.11
N VAL A 625 -5.61 6.80 8.28
CA VAL A 625 -5.45 5.41 7.87
C VAL A 625 -6.23 4.50 8.82
N ILE A 626 -6.88 3.49 8.26
CA ILE A 626 -7.71 2.48 8.94
C ILE A 626 -7.39 1.12 8.33
N ARG A 627 -7.42 0.04 9.13
CA ARG A 627 -7.04 -1.30 8.68
C ARG A 627 -7.86 -2.40 9.35
N SER A 628 -7.87 -3.56 8.70
CA SER A 628 -8.30 -4.83 9.29
C SER A 628 -7.05 -5.68 9.48
N VAL A 629 -6.63 -5.94 10.72
CA VAL A 629 -5.45 -6.78 11.02
C VAL A 629 -5.58 -7.53 12.34
N SER A 630 -4.77 -8.58 12.50
CA SER A 630 -4.69 -9.34 13.74
C SER A 630 -3.32 -10.01 13.92
N GLN A 631 -3.18 -10.80 14.99
CA GLN A 631 -1.97 -11.51 15.36
C GLN A 631 -1.42 -12.43 14.24
N TRP A 632 -2.26 -12.94 13.33
CA TRP A 632 -1.81 -13.78 12.21
C TRP A 632 -1.29 -12.98 11.03
N SER A 633 -1.77 -11.75 10.80
CA SER A 633 -1.53 -11.01 9.55
C SER A 633 -0.51 -9.88 9.67
N ALA A 634 -0.43 -9.23 10.84
CA ALA A 634 0.55 -8.19 11.15
C ALA A 634 1.22 -8.36 12.54
N GLY A 635 0.87 -9.43 13.27
CA GLY A 635 1.45 -9.74 14.58
C GLY A 635 1.04 -8.81 15.71
N THR A 636 -0.10 -8.12 15.57
CA THR A 636 -0.65 -7.13 16.52
C THR A 636 -0.97 -7.74 17.90
N SER A 637 -1.14 -6.89 18.93
CA SER A 637 -1.51 -7.33 20.29
C SER A 637 -3.01 -7.61 20.44
N GLN A 638 -3.84 -7.02 19.60
CA GLN A 638 -5.28 -7.19 19.55
C GLN A 638 -5.76 -7.16 18.11
N ILE A 639 -6.99 -7.61 17.86
CA ILE A 639 -7.62 -7.44 16.54
C ILE A 639 -7.91 -5.96 16.34
N GLU A 640 -7.57 -5.43 15.16
CA GLU A 640 -8.01 -4.11 14.72
C GLU A 640 -9.05 -4.29 13.61
N GLU A 641 -10.24 -3.72 13.83
CA GLU A 641 -11.36 -3.68 12.88
C GLU A 641 -11.74 -2.21 12.57
N SER A 642 -10.74 -1.32 12.52
CA SER A 642 -10.97 0.14 12.46
C SER A 642 -11.70 0.59 11.20
N ILE A 643 -11.62 -0.20 10.12
CA ILE A 643 -12.47 -0.04 8.92
C ILE A 643 -13.96 -0.26 9.22
N HIS A 644 -14.32 -1.35 9.91
CA HIS A 644 -15.71 -1.66 10.26
C HIS A 644 -16.30 -0.60 11.21
N CYS A 645 -15.51 -0.17 12.20
CA CYS A 645 -15.88 0.93 13.09
C CYS A 645 -16.10 2.25 12.34
N ALA A 646 -15.26 2.55 11.33
CA ALA A 646 -15.43 3.72 10.47
C ALA A 646 -16.73 3.64 9.64
N TYR A 647 -16.95 2.55 8.89
CA TYR A 647 -18.15 2.34 8.09
C TYR A 647 -19.44 2.58 8.90
N CYS A 648 -19.60 1.86 10.01
CA CYS A 648 -20.81 1.95 10.84
C CYS A 648 -20.99 3.35 11.43
N SER A 649 -19.94 3.96 11.99
CA SER A 649 -20.05 5.27 12.65
C SER A 649 -20.32 6.41 11.67
N LEU A 650 -19.80 6.34 10.43
CA LEU A 650 -20.05 7.33 9.39
C LEU A 650 -21.48 7.23 8.85
N ILE A 651 -21.98 6.02 8.59
CA ILE A 651 -23.38 5.78 8.17
C ILE A 651 -24.35 6.25 9.25
N GLU A 652 -24.11 5.95 10.53
CA GLU A 652 -24.95 6.42 11.63
C GLU A 652 -24.92 7.96 11.79
N LYS A 653 -23.88 8.66 11.31
CA LYS A 653 -23.72 10.12 11.39
C LYS A 653 -24.23 10.89 10.18
N ALA A 654 -24.35 10.26 9.00
CA ALA A 654 -24.78 10.91 7.76
C ALA A 654 -26.06 11.75 7.92
N GLU A 655 -26.27 12.78 7.10
CA GLU A 655 -27.39 13.72 7.16
C GLU A 655 -28.37 13.55 6.00
N HIS A 656 -27.86 13.37 4.77
CA HIS A 656 -28.60 13.49 3.52
C HIS A 656 -28.39 12.29 2.57
N PHE A 657 -27.16 11.81 2.38
CA PHE A 657 -26.95 10.62 1.54
C PHE A 657 -25.71 9.79 1.88
N VAL A 658 -25.79 8.53 1.45
CA VAL A 658 -24.71 7.55 1.43
C VAL A 658 -24.63 6.99 0.02
N TYR A 659 -23.46 7.08 -0.62
CA TYR A 659 -23.16 6.43 -1.89
C TYR A 659 -22.07 5.39 -1.67
N ILE A 660 -22.29 4.14 -2.08
CA ILE A 660 -21.35 3.03 -1.90
C ILE A 660 -21.13 2.35 -3.24
N GLU A 661 -19.86 2.11 -3.55
CA GLU A 661 -19.48 1.13 -4.57
C GLU A 661 -18.68 0.03 -3.88
N ASN A 662 -19.11 -1.23 -4.03
CA ASN A 662 -18.41 -2.35 -3.42
C ASN A 662 -18.48 -3.63 -4.27
N GLN A 663 -17.40 -4.39 -4.30
CA GLN A 663 -17.37 -5.71 -4.95
C GLN A 663 -18.36 -6.71 -4.33
N PHE A 664 -18.61 -6.60 -3.01
CA PHE A 664 -19.54 -7.47 -2.30
C PHE A 664 -20.41 -6.67 -1.34
N LEU A 665 -21.67 -7.07 -1.18
CA LEU A 665 -22.55 -6.56 -0.13
C LEU A 665 -23.13 -7.74 0.68
N ILE A 666 -22.40 -8.14 1.72
CA ILE A 666 -22.73 -9.24 2.62
C ILE A 666 -22.64 -8.75 4.07
N SER A 667 -23.78 -8.58 4.74
CA SER A 667 -23.83 -7.92 6.04
C SER A 667 -25.07 -8.31 6.84
N GLY A 668 -25.03 -8.21 8.17
CA GLY A 668 -26.09 -8.65 9.07
C GLY A 668 -26.76 -7.50 9.83
N LEU A 669 -28.07 -7.65 10.08
CA LEU A 669 -28.80 -6.84 11.05
C LEU A 669 -28.48 -7.27 12.50
N SER A 670 -28.94 -6.50 13.48
CA SER A 670 -28.88 -6.91 14.89
C SER A 670 -29.62 -8.24 15.12
N GLY A 671 -28.94 -9.21 15.73
CA GLY A 671 -29.46 -10.57 15.91
C GLY A 671 -29.03 -11.58 14.83
N ASP A 672 -28.26 -11.17 13.81
CA ASP A 672 -27.66 -12.12 12.87
C ASP A 672 -26.39 -12.76 13.46
N ASP A 673 -26.50 -14.01 13.94
CA ASP A 673 -25.37 -14.77 14.49
C ASP A 673 -24.40 -15.31 13.42
N ILE A 674 -24.83 -15.36 12.15
CA ILE A 674 -24.04 -15.91 11.03
C ILE A 674 -23.11 -14.82 10.48
N ILE A 675 -23.69 -13.70 10.03
CA ILE A 675 -22.93 -12.57 9.49
C ILE A 675 -22.74 -11.57 10.63
N ARG A 676 -21.50 -11.28 11.03
CA ARG A 676 -21.19 -10.51 12.23
C ARG A 676 -20.98 -9.02 12.00
N ASN A 677 -20.56 -8.60 10.82
CA ASN A 677 -20.44 -7.18 10.50
C ASN A 677 -21.82 -6.49 10.47
N ARG A 678 -21.83 -5.20 10.81
CA ARG A 678 -23.06 -4.43 11.13
C ARG A 678 -23.30 -3.22 10.22
N VAL A 679 -22.70 -3.23 9.02
CA VAL A 679 -22.92 -2.19 8.00
C VAL A 679 -24.41 -2.13 7.60
N LEU A 680 -25.09 -3.28 7.47
CA LEU A 680 -26.52 -3.34 7.18
C LEU A 680 -27.38 -2.76 8.31
N GLU A 681 -27.03 -3.07 9.57
CA GLU A 681 -27.69 -2.54 10.76
C GLU A 681 -27.56 -1.01 10.84
N ALA A 682 -26.36 -0.47 10.55
CA ALA A 682 -26.13 0.97 10.48
C ALA A 682 -26.99 1.63 9.38
N LEU A 683 -27.06 1.05 8.19
CA LEU A 683 -27.91 1.53 7.09
C LEU A 683 -29.40 1.48 7.47
N TYR A 684 -29.87 0.36 8.02
CA TYR A 684 -31.25 0.18 8.46
C TYR A 684 -31.66 1.21 9.51
N ARG A 685 -30.90 1.34 10.61
CA ARG A 685 -31.11 2.35 11.65
C ARG A 685 -31.12 3.75 11.06
N ARG A 686 -30.20 4.04 10.15
CA ARG A 686 -30.07 5.37 9.56
C ARG A 686 -31.26 5.73 8.66
N ILE A 687 -31.74 4.79 7.85
CA ILE A 687 -32.95 4.97 7.03
C ILE A 687 -34.18 5.14 7.92
N MET A 688 -34.37 4.28 8.93
CA MET A 688 -35.48 4.40 9.88
C MET A 688 -35.48 5.75 10.61
N ARG A 689 -34.31 6.28 10.99
CA ARG A 689 -34.19 7.64 11.54
C ARG A 689 -34.65 8.71 10.54
N ALA A 690 -34.27 8.61 9.26
CA ALA A 690 -34.73 9.57 8.24
C ALA A 690 -36.26 9.53 8.06
N PHE A 691 -36.83 8.33 7.98
CA PHE A 691 -38.26 8.12 7.81
C PHE A 691 -39.07 8.67 8.98
N ASN A 692 -38.66 8.37 10.22
CA ASN A 692 -39.30 8.88 11.44
C ASN A 692 -39.19 10.42 11.54
N ASP A 693 -38.03 10.98 11.22
CA ASP A 693 -37.79 12.43 11.15
C ASP A 693 -38.50 13.12 9.96
N LYS A 694 -39.08 12.34 9.02
CA LYS A 694 -39.65 12.80 7.74
C LYS A 694 -38.64 13.59 6.87
N LYS A 695 -37.36 13.24 6.98
CA LYS A 695 -36.25 13.85 6.21
C LYS A 695 -36.02 13.08 4.91
N CYS A 696 -35.73 13.81 3.83
CA CYS A 696 -35.18 13.20 2.62
C CYS A 696 -33.79 12.62 2.95
N PHE A 697 -33.59 11.34 2.62
CA PHE A 697 -32.31 10.65 2.79
C PHE A 697 -32.20 9.56 1.72
N ARG A 698 -31.03 9.41 1.08
CA ARG A 698 -30.81 8.39 0.02
C ARG A 698 -29.63 7.49 0.35
N VAL A 699 -29.77 6.21 0.06
CA VAL A 699 -28.69 5.21 0.04
C VAL A 699 -28.63 4.63 -1.37
N ILE A 700 -27.52 4.85 -2.06
CA ILE A 700 -27.28 4.38 -3.43
C ILE A 700 -26.12 3.39 -3.37
N ILE A 701 -26.35 2.16 -3.82
CA ILE A 701 -25.38 1.06 -3.76
C ILE A 701 -25.14 0.53 -5.18
N VAL A 702 -23.88 0.54 -5.63
CA VAL A 702 -23.43 0.00 -6.91
C VAL A 702 -22.53 -1.21 -6.65
N ILE A 703 -22.85 -2.35 -7.26
CA ILE A 703 -22.19 -3.64 -7.02
C ILE A 703 -22.08 -4.45 -8.34
N PRO A 704 -21.17 -5.45 -8.46
CA PRO A 704 -21.14 -6.35 -9.60
C PRO A 704 -22.49 -7.06 -9.80
N LEU A 705 -22.93 -7.18 -11.05
CA LEU A 705 -24.14 -7.92 -11.39
C LEU A 705 -23.98 -9.41 -11.04
N LEU A 706 -22.79 -9.98 -11.27
CA LEU A 706 -22.42 -11.36 -10.91
C LEU A 706 -21.00 -11.41 -10.33
N PRO A 707 -20.74 -12.31 -9.36
CA PRO A 707 -19.39 -12.58 -8.85
C PRO A 707 -18.40 -12.97 -9.97
N GLY A 708 -17.22 -12.35 -9.97
CA GLY A 708 -16.19 -12.50 -11.00
C GLY A 708 -15.35 -13.78 -10.91
N PHE A 709 -16.00 -14.92 -10.65
CA PHE A 709 -15.36 -16.24 -10.63
C PHE A 709 -15.75 -17.06 -11.87
N GLN A 710 -14.93 -18.06 -12.22
CA GLN A 710 -15.14 -18.91 -13.40
C GLN A 710 -16.41 -19.78 -13.28
N GLY A 711 -17.15 -19.85 -14.39
CA GLY A 711 -18.33 -20.70 -14.54
C GLY A 711 -19.66 -19.94 -14.49
N GLY A 712 -20.63 -20.48 -15.24
CA GLY A 712 -22.02 -20.04 -15.25
C GLY A 712 -22.75 -20.45 -13.99
N VAL A 713 -23.77 -19.68 -13.60
CA VAL A 713 -24.48 -19.86 -12.31
C VAL A 713 -25.08 -21.26 -12.15
N ASP A 714 -25.38 -21.96 -13.25
CA ASP A 714 -25.89 -23.34 -13.24
C ASP A 714 -24.81 -24.43 -13.17
N ASP A 715 -23.56 -24.13 -13.50
CA ASP A 715 -22.50 -25.12 -13.75
C ASP A 715 -22.11 -25.89 -12.49
N GLY A 716 -21.66 -27.15 -12.66
CA GLY A 716 -21.21 -27.99 -11.55
C GLY A 716 -20.17 -27.30 -10.65
N GLY A 717 -19.13 -26.72 -11.25
CA GLY A 717 -18.04 -26.04 -10.54
C GLY A 717 -18.38 -24.66 -9.95
N ALA A 718 -19.48 -24.02 -10.36
CA ALA A 718 -19.79 -22.63 -9.98
C ALA A 718 -20.39 -22.48 -8.56
N ALA A 719 -19.96 -23.31 -7.60
CA ALA A 719 -20.40 -23.28 -6.21
C ALA A 719 -20.11 -21.92 -5.55
N SER A 720 -18.93 -21.33 -5.79
CA SER A 720 -18.54 -20.01 -5.27
C SER A 720 -19.43 -18.88 -5.77
N VAL A 721 -19.80 -18.90 -7.06
CA VAL A 721 -20.71 -17.91 -7.67
C VAL A 721 -22.08 -17.96 -6.98
N ARG A 722 -22.66 -19.17 -6.87
CA ARG A 722 -23.95 -19.37 -6.19
C ARG A 722 -23.90 -19.00 -4.71
N ALA A 723 -22.84 -19.39 -3.99
CA ALA A 723 -22.68 -19.09 -2.56
C ALA A 723 -22.64 -17.58 -2.29
N ILE A 724 -21.84 -16.82 -3.05
CA ILE A 724 -21.76 -15.36 -2.90
C ILE A 724 -23.09 -14.70 -3.28
N MET A 725 -23.74 -15.14 -4.36
CA MET A 725 -25.08 -14.68 -4.71
C MET A 725 -26.09 -14.95 -3.59
N HIS A 726 -26.07 -16.13 -2.95
CA HIS A 726 -26.95 -16.44 -1.82
C HIS A 726 -26.80 -15.41 -0.68
N TRP A 727 -25.57 -15.15 -0.22
CA TRP A 727 -25.32 -14.23 0.88
C TRP A 727 -25.61 -12.77 0.52
N GLN A 728 -25.32 -12.35 -0.71
CA GLN A 728 -25.63 -11.00 -1.21
C GLN A 728 -27.15 -10.80 -1.35
N TYR A 729 -27.89 -11.76 -1.92
CA TYR A 729 -29.35 -11.68 -1.97
C TYR A 729 -30.01 -11.77 -0.59
N ARG A 730 -29.48 -12.58 0.35
CA ARG A 730 -29.93 -12.62 1.76
C ARG A 730 -29.73 -11.28 2.47
N THR A 731 -28.66 -10.56 2.14
CA THR A 731 -28.39 -9.20 2.65
C THR A 731 -29.38 -8.19 2.06
N ILE A 732 -29.66 -8.27 0.76
CA ILE A 732 -30.47 -7.29 0.02
C ILE A 732 -31.98 -7.53 0.18
N CYS A 733 -32.52 -8.69 -0.26
CA CYS A 733 -33.97 -8.90 -0.45
C CYS A 733 -34.55 -10.25 0.00
N ARG A 734 -33.75 -11.26 0.36
CA ARG A 734 -34.24 -12.63 0.59
C ARG A 734 -34.30 -12.99 2.08
N GLY A 735 -35.52 -13.07 2.59
CA GLY A 735 -35.82 -13.57 3.93
C GLY A 735 -35.72 -12.51 5.03
N GLN A 736 -35.98 -12.95 6.27
CA GLN A 736 -36.21 -12.08 7.42
C GLN A 736 -35.00 -11.26 7.87
N ASN A 737 -33.78 -11.62 7.44
CA ASN A 737 -32.56 -10.87 7.77
C ASN A 737 -32.19 -9.81 6.70
N SER A 738 -32.98 -9.68 5.63
CA SER A 738 -32.67 -8.78 4.52
C SER A 738 -33.14 -7.34 4.76
N ILE A 739 -32.38 -6.36 4.29
CA ILE A 739 -32.67 -4.94 4.54
C ILE A 739 -33.96 -4.48 3.85
N LEU A 740 -34.24 -4.93 2.63
CA LEU A 740 -35.47 -4.53 1.93
C LEU A 740 -36.72 -5.11 2.60
N HIS A 741 -36.69 -6.32 3.16
CA HIS A 741 -37.82 -6.87 3.91
C HIS A 741 -38.13 -6.04 5.16
N ASN A 742 -37.13 -5.85 6.03
CA ASN A 742 -37.28 -5.11 7.29
C ASN A 742 -37.69 -3.64 7.08
N LEU A 743 -37.22 -3.00 6.01
CA LEU A 743 -37.68 -1.66 5.64
C LEU A 743 -39.09 -1.68 5.05
N TYR A 744 -39.43 -2.63 4.17
CA TYR A 744 -40.74 -2.67 3.52
C TYR A 744 -41.89 -2.91 4.50
N ASP A 745 -41.67 -3.69 5.57
CA ASP A 745 -42.65 -3.88 6.65
C ASP A 745 -43.03 -2.57 7.37
N HIS A 746 -42.17 -1.55 7.33
CA HIS A 746 -42.38 -0.24 7.98
C HIS A 746 -42.68 0.91 6.98
N LEU A 747 -42.04 0.91 5.81
CA LEU A 747 -42.09 1.97 4.80
C LEU A 747 -43.01 1.62 3.62
N GLY A 748 -43.31 0.34 3.41
CA GLY A 748 -43.99 -0.16 2.22
C GLY A 748 -43.26 0.23 0.92
N PRO A 749 -44.00 0.61 -0.14
CA PRO A 749 -43.43 1.05 -1.41
C PRO A 749 -42.43 2.21 -1.33
N LYS A 750 -42.45 3.00 -0.23
CA LYS A 750 -41.49 4.10 -0.02
C LYS A 750 -40.06 3.61 0.25
N THR A 751 -39.84 2.32 0.47
CA THR A 751 -38.47 1.76 0.66
C THR A 751 -37.52 2.17 -0.47
N HIS A 752 -38.01 2.21 -1.72
CA HIS A 752 -37.22 2.62 -2.89
C HIS A 752 -36.92 4.13 -2.97
N ASP A 753 -37.61 4.98 -2.19
CA ASP A 753 -37.20 6.37 -2.01
C ASP A 753 -35.92 6.48 -1.16
N TYR A 754 -35.67 5.53 -0.25
CA TYR A 754 -34.56 5.59 0.70
C TYR A 754 -33.36 4.72 0.34
N ILE A 755 -33.55 3.57 -0.30
CA ILE A 755 -32.44 2.67 -0.68
C ILE A 755 -32.66 2.03 -2.07
N SER A 756 -31.59 1.97 -2.87
CA SER A 756 -31.61 1.39 -4.20
C SER A 756 -30.26 0.76 -4.60
N PHE A 757 -30.34 -0.24 -5.49
CA PHE A 757 -29.24 -1.13 -5.87
C PHE A 757 -29.05 -1.16 -7.39
N TYR A 758 -27.80 -1.07 -7.81
CA TYR A 758 -27.39 -0.95 -9.21
C TYR A 758 -26.17 -1.80 -9.51
N GLY A 759 -25.94 -2.05 -10.80
CA GLY A 759 -24.65 -2.51 -11.31
C GLY A 759 -24.29 -1.75 -12.57
N LEU A 760 -23.17 -2.12 -13.18
CA LEU A 760 -22.65 -1.49 -14.38
C LEU A 760 -22.53 -2.50 -15.54
N ARG A 761 -22.79 -2.08 -16.77
CA ARG A 761 -22.74 -2.93 -17.98
C ARG A 761 -22.37 -2.11 -19.21
N SER A 762 -21.48 -2.68 -20.03
CA SER A 762 -20.97 -2.08 -21.28
C SER A 762 -21.29 -2.97 -22.49
N TYR A 763 -21.15 -2.41 -23.70
CA TYR A 763 -21.32 -3.09 -24.98
C TYR A 763 -20.32 -2.61 -26.03
N GLY A 764 -20.19 -3.34 -27.13
CA GLY A 764 -19.38 -2.96 -28.28
C GLY A 764 -19.30 -4.06 -29.33
N ARG A 765 -18.53 -3.84 -30.40
CA ARG A 765 -18.11 -4.93 -31.29
C ARG A 765 -16.80 -5.53 -30.79
N LEU A 766 -16.60 -6.83 -30.98
CA LEU A 766 -15.33 -7.49 -30.61
C LEU A 766 -14.16 -7.08 -31.52
N PHE A 767 -14.45 -6.76 -32.78
CA PHE A 767 -13.55 -6.26 -33.83
C PHE A 767 -14.40 -5.58 -34.92
N ASP A 768 -13.75 -4.89 -35.88
CA ASP A 768 -14.45 -4.23 -36.98
C ASP A 768 -15.20 -5.23 -37.89
N GLY A 769 -16.50 -5.01 -38.09
CA GLY A 769 -17.40 -5.97 -38.75
C GLY A 769 -17.76 -7.19 -37.89
N GLY A 770 -17.18 -7.32 -36.69
CA GLY A 770 -17.43 -8.42 -35.76
C GLY A 770 -18.78 -8.37 -35.04
N PRO A 771 -19.11 -9.43 -34.26
CA PRO A 771 -20.35 -9.52 -33.50
C PRO A 771 -20.43 -8.43 -32.43
N VAL A 772 -21.65 -7.97 -32.17
CA VAL A 772 -21.96 -7.07 -31.05
C VAL A 772 -22.08 -7.90 -29.77
N ALA A 773 -21.37 -7.49 -28.73
CA ALA A 773 -21.29 -8.16 -27.44
C ALA A 773 -21.57 -7.19 -26.27
N THR A 774 -21.93 -7.75 -25.12
CA THR A 774 -21.99 -7.08 -23.81
C THR A 774 -21.25 -7.88 -22.76
N SER A 775 -20.69 -7.18 -21.78
CA SER A 775 -20.17 -7.75 -20.55
C SER A 775 -20.57 -6.86 -19.38
N GLN A 776 -20.68 -7.42 -18.17
CA GLN A 776 -20.79 -6.56 -16.98
C GLN A 776 -19.51 -5.73 -16.85
N VAL A 777 -19.63 -4.48 -16.42
CA VAL A 777 -18.48 -3.75 -15.90
C VAL A 777 -18.36 -4.18 -14.44
N TYR A 778 -17.24 -4.80 -14.11
CA TYR A 778 -17.03 -5.40 -12.80
C TYR A 778 -16.61 -4.32 -11.81
N VAL A 779 -17.57 -3.93 -10.97
CA VAL A 779 -17.40 -2.96 -9.87
C VAL A 779 -16.49 -3.59 -8.81
N HIS A 780 -15.19 -3.38 -8.94
CA HIS A 780 -14.19 -3.81 -7.97
C HIS A 780 -13.87 -2.72 -6.94
N SER A 781 -14.32 -1.48 -7.15
CA SER A 781 -14.31 -0.39 -6.15
C SER A 781 -14.61 -0.88 -4.73
N LYS A 782 -13.97 -0.26 -3.72
CA LYS A 782 -14.38 -0.37 -2.31
C LYS A 782 -14.42 1.02 -1.69
N ILE A 783 -15.47 1.77 -2.01
CA ILE A 783 -15.62 3.16 -1.57
C ILE A 783 -16.96 3.43 -0.89
N MET A 784 -16.95 4.44 -0.02
CA MET A 784 -18.16 5.03 0.56
C MET A 784 -18.02 6.55 0.63
N ILE A 785 -19.00 7.25 0.07
CA ILE A 785 -19.12 8.71 0.09
C ILE A 785 -20.30 9.10 0.97
N ILE A 786 -20.08 10.04 1.88
CA ILE A 786 -21.07 10.58 2.82
C ILE A 786 -21.25 12.08 2.57
N ASP A 787 -22.50 12.50 2.33
CA ASP A 787 -22.95 13.90 2.30
C ASP A 787 -22.10 14.89 1.47
N ASP A 788 -21.42 14.41 0.42
CA ASP A 788 -20.44 15.15 -0.38
C ASP A 788 -19.37 15.86 0.49
N ARG A 789 -18.92 15.24 1.59
CA ARG A 789 -17.90 15.79 2.52
C ARG A 789 -16.86 14.81 3.04
N THR A 790 -17.15 13.51 2.96
CA THR A 790 -16.28 12.48 3.52
C THR A 790 -16.26 11.26 2.61
N THR A 791 -15.05 10.77 2.30
CA THR A 791 -14.82 9.57 1.48
C THR A 791 -14.00 8.54 2.26
N LEU A 792 -14.43 7.28 2.23
CA LEU A 792 -13.62 6.12 2.59
C LEU A 792 -13.17 5.44 1.29
N ILE A 793 -11.86 5.20 1.12
CA ILE A 793 -11.26 4.45 0.00
C ILE A 793 -10.33 3.38 0.56
N GLY A 794 -10.33 2.16 0.02
CA GLY A 794 -9.42 1.11 0.46
C GLY A 794 -9.56 -0.22 -0.30
N SER A 795 -9.09 -1.31 0.31
CA SER A 795 -9.20 -2.67 -0.21
C SER A 795 -10.38 -3.47 0.35
N ALA A 796 -10.96 -3.02 1.48
CA ALA A 796 -11.96 -3.76 2.26
C ALA A 796 -13.36 -3.81 1.63
N ASN A 797 -13.84 -5.02 1.36
CA ASN A 797 -15.19 -5.27 0.89
C ASN A 797 -16.21 -5.20 2.04
N ILE A 798 -17.51 -5.09 1.74
CA ILE A 798 -18.56 -5.25 2.76
C ILE A 798 -18.89 -6.74 2.88
N ASN A 799 -18.08 -7.44 3.68
CA ASN A 799 -18.28 -8.83 4.13
C ASN A 799 -17.48 -9.08 5.43
N ASP A 800 -17.72 -10.19 6.13
CA ASP A 800 -16.99 -10.47 7.37
C ASP A 800 -15.51 -10.74 7.12
N ARG A 801 -15.16 -11.30 5.95
CA ARG A 801 -13.77 -11.54 5.50
C ARG A 801 -12.91 -10.29 5.56
N SER A 802 -13.41 -9.16 5.07
CA SER A 802 -12.70 -7.88 5.03
C SER A 802 -12.89 -7.05 6.30
N LEU A 803 -14.01 -7.19 7.01
CA LEU A 803 -14.40 -6.26 8.09
C LEU A 803 -14.03 -6.70 9.52
N LEU A 804 -13.89 -8.00 9.82
CA LEU A 804 -13.71 -8.47 11.21
C LEU A 804 -12.28 -8.42 11.77
N GLY A 805 -11.28 -7.92 11.02
CA GLY A 805 -9.85 -7.81 11.41
C GLY A 805 -9.07 -9.13 11.62
N SER A 806 -9.76 -10.14 12.13
CA SER A 806 -9.29 -11.51 12.41
C SER A 806 -9.20 -12.41 11.17
N ARG A 807 -9.83 -12.00 10.06
CA ARG A 807 -9.84 -12.71 8.78
C ARG A 807 -8.79 -12.10 7.84
N ASP A 808 -9.15 -11.60 6.66
CA ASP A 808 -8.17 -11.07 5.69
C ASP A 808 -7.57 -9.75 6.18
N SER A 809 -6.32 -9.45 5.80
CA SER A 809 -5.77 -8.11 6.04
C SER A 809 -6.21 -7.14 4.95
N GLU A 810 -6.67 -5.98 5.39
CA GLU A 810 -7.18 -4.91 4.55
C GLU A 810 -6.67 -3.56 5.05
N ILE A 811 -6.63 -2.57 4.17
CA ILE A 811 -6.29 -1.19 4.52
C ILE A 811 -7.15 -0.20 3.75
N GLY A 812 -7.39 0.96 4.35
CA GLY A 812 -8.09 2.07 3.74
C GLY A 812 -7.67 3.40 4.36
N VAL A 813 -8.19 4.47 3.78
CA VAL A 813 -8.06 5.84 4.28
C VAL A 813 -9.44 6.46 4.36
N LEU A 814 -9.73 7.10 5.48
CA LEU A 814 -10.82 8.05 5.62
C LEU A 814 -10.29 9.45 5.27
N ILE A 815 -11.00 10.14 4.38
CA ILE A 815 -10.67 11.46 3.86
C ILE A 815 -11.84 12.39 4.20
N GLU A 816 -11.57 13.42 4.99
CA GLU A 816 -12.52 14.49 5.34
C GLU A 816 -11.96 15.81 4.79
N ASP A 817 -12.73 16.48 3.94
CA ASP A 817 -12.28 17.67 3.20
C ASP A 817 -12.00 18.89 4.10
N LYS A 818 -10.82 19.51 3.96
CA LYS A 818 -10.58 20.89 4.44
C LYS A 818 -11.19 21.92 3.48
N GLU A 819 -10.97 21.72 2.19
CA GLU A 819 -11.33 22.67 1.13
C GLU A 819 -12.82 22.52 0.77
N LEU A 820 -13.62 23.56 1.03
CA LEU A 820 -15.06 23.52 0.85
C LEU A 820 -15.57 24.39 -0.32
N VAL A 821 -16.26 23.77 -1.26
CA VAL A 821 -16.88 24.37 -2.44
C VAL A 821 -18.40 24.53 -2.28
N ASP A 822 -19.02 25.41 -3.06
CA ASP A 822 -20.47 25.57 -3.08
C ASP A 822 -21.15 24.46 -3.89
N SER A 823 -22.19 23.87 -3.31
CA SER A 823 -22.99 22.80 -3.88
C SER A 823 -24.45 22.91 -3.41
N LEU A 824 -25.29 21.95 -3.81
CA LEU A 824 -26.69 21.85 -3.45
C LEU A 824 -26.97 20.51 -2.75
N MET A 825 -27.88 20.52 -1.77
CA MET A 825 -28.31 19.32 -1.07
C MET A 825 -29.79 19.45 -0.65
N GLY A 826 -30.67 18.67 -1.27
CA GLY A 826 -32.12 18.78 -1.04
C GLY A 826 -32.71 20.11 -1.49
N GLY A 827 -32.18 20.69 -2.58
CA GLY A 827 -32.57 21.98 -3.14
C GLY A 827 -32.05 23.19 -2.36
N LYS A 828 -31.14 22.99 -1.40
CA LYS A 828 -30.58 24.06 -0.55
C LYS A 828 -29.08 24.22 -0.77
N PRO A 829 -28.54 25.47 -0.80
CA PRO A 829 -27.10 25.70 -0.80
C PRO A 829 -26.43 25.03 0.40
N ARG A 830 -25.39 24.23 0.15
CA ARG A 830 -24.59 23.55 1.18
C ARG A 830 -23.13 23.52 0.73
N LYS A 831 -22.21 23.82 1.66
CA LYS A 831 -20.78 23.64 1.41
C LYS A 831 -20.43 22.15 1.37
N ALA A 832 -19.92 21.70 0.24
CA ALA A 832 -19.43 20.34 -0.01
C ALA A 832 -17.89 20.32 -0.02
N GLY A 833 -17.29 19.16 0.19
CA GLY A 833 -15.85 18.95 0.11
C GLY A 833 -15.35 18.84 -1.33
N LYS A 834 -14.21 19.49 -1.63
CA LYS A 834 -13.62 19.56 -2.98
C LYS A 834 -13.16 18.19 -3.49
N PHE A 835 -12.53 17.37 -2.65
CA PHE A 835 -12.17 15.97 -2.95
C PHE A 835 -13.44 15.14 -3.15
N THR A 836 -14.34 15.13 -2.16
CA THR A 836 -15.48 14.22 -2.12
C THR A 836 -16.48 14.50 -3.25
N LEU A 837 -16.84 15.77 -3.47
CA LEU A 837 -17.80 16.15 -4.52
C LEU A 837 -17.22 15.87 -5.91
N SER A 838 -15.93 16.16 -6.14
CA SER A 838 -15.31 15.91 -7.46
C SER A 838 -15.25 14.42 -7.80
N LEU A 839 -14.95 13.55 -6.82
CA LEU A 839 -15.01 12.09 -6.99
C LEU A 839 -16.42 11.63 -7.34
N ARG A 840 -17.44 12.03 -6.57
CA ARG A 840 -18.83 11.64 -6.84
C ARG A 840 -19.28 12.13 -8.22
N LEU A 841 -18.95 13.36 -8.60
CA LEU A 841 -19.32 13.92 -9.91
C LEU A 841 -18.61 13.20 -11.06
N SER A 842 -17.35 12.75 -10.89
CA SER A 842 -16.66 11.93 -11.89
C SER A 842 -17.37 10.59 -12.10
N LEU A 843 -17.52 9.80 -11.02
CA LEU A 843 -18.19 8.49 -11.03
C LEU A 843 -19.62 8.59 -11.61
N TRP A 844 -20.40 9.58 -11.19
CA TRP A 844 -21.76 9.76 -11.72
C TRP A 844 -21.78 10.23 -13.18
N SER A 845 -20.74 10.91 -13.67
CA SER A 845 -20.64 11.30 -15.09
C SER A 845 -20.31 10.12 -15.98
N GLU A 846 -19.45 9.21 -15.51
CA GLU A 846 -19.16 7.93 -16.17
C GLU A 846 -20.40 7.02 -16.19
N HIS A 847 -20.99 6.74 -15.01
CA HIS A 847 -22.11 5.81 -14.87
C HIS A 847 -23.36 6.25 -15.65
N LEU A 848 -23.59 7.55 -15.81
CA LEU A 848 -24.72 8.12 -16.55
C LEU A 848 -24.38 8.62 -17.97
N GLY A 849 -23.11 8.59 -18.39
CA GLY A 849 -22.66 9.09 -19.69
C GLY A 849 -22.85 10.61 -19.87
N LEU A 850 -22.52 11.41 -18.85
CA LEU A 850 -22.68 12.86 -18.86
C LEU A 850 -21.43 13.56 -19.40
N HIS A 851 -21.58 14.31 -20.49
CA HIS A 851 -20.59 15.31 -20.89
C HIS A 851 -20.53 16.47 -19.89
N SER A 852 -19.39 17.17 -19.82
CA SER A 852 -19.12 18.26 -18.86
C SER A 852 -20.24 19.29 -18.68
N LYS A 853 -20.92 19.70 -19.75
CA LYS A 853 -22.07 20.64 -19.72
C LYS A 853 -23.32 20.10 -19.00
N ALA A 854 -23.43 18.78 -18.79
CA ALA A 854 -24.57 18.13 -18.14
C ALA A 854 -24.32 17.82 -16.66
N ILE A 855 -23.07 17.86 -16.17
CA ILE A 855 -22.68 17.57 -14.78
C ILE A 855 -23.45 18.46 -13.79
N ASN A 856 -23.74 19.71 -14.17
CA ASN A 856 -24.52 20.66 -13.36
C ASN A 856 -25.95 20.16 -13.01
N LYS A 857 -26.49 19.15 -13.72
CA LYS A 857 -27.79 18.52 -13.42
C LYS A 857 -27.73 17.48 -12.29
N VAL A 858 -26.54 17.06 -11.89
CA VAL A 858 -26.31 16.03 -10.86
C VAL A 858 -25.46 16.53 -9.68
N ILE A 859 -25.41 17.85 -9.49
CA ILE A 859 -24.77 18.50 -8.32
C ILE A 859 -25.47 18.11 -7.02
N ASP A 860 -26.80 18.11 -6.99
CA ASP A 860 -27.60 17.70 -5.82
C ASP A 860 -27.99 16.22 -5.93
N PRO A 861 -27.41 15.31 -5.12
CA PRO A 861 -27.62 13.88 -5.29
C PRO A 861 -28.97 13.37 -4.74
N VAL A 862 -29.76 14.19 -4.04
CA VAL A 862 -30.95 13.70 -3.29
C VAL A 862 -32.30 14.20 -3.81
N ILE A 863 -32.35 15.26 -4.60
CA ILE A 863 -33.60 15.76 -5.22
C ILE A 863 -34.15 14.78 -6.27
N ASP A 864 -35.48 14.69 -6.37
CA ASP A 864 -36.15 13.73 -7.27
C ASP A 864 -35.78 13.93 -8.76
N SER A 865 -35.54 15.16 -9.21
CA SER A 865 -35.09 15.45 -10.58
C SER A 865 -33.71 14.88 -10.93
N THR A 866 -32.91 14.55 -9.93
CA THR A 866 -31.59 13.92 -10.11
C THR A 866 -31.67 12.44 -9.79
N TYR A 867 -32.24 12.06 -8.63
CA TYR A 867 -32.32 10.67 -8.19
C TYR A 867 -33.32 9.84 -9.01
N LYS A 868 -34.52 10.35 -9.30
CA LYS A 868 -35.56 9.62 -10.04
C LYS A 868 -35.44 9.85 -11.54
N ASP A 869 -35.49 11.10 -11.95
CA ASP A 869 -35.66 11.46 -13.37
C ASP A 869 -34.38 11.27 -14.21
N ILE A 870 -33.20 11.30 -13.58
CA ILE A 870 -31.91 10.99 -14.21
C ILE A 870 -31.41 9.61 -13.78
N TRP A 871 -31.05 9.39 -12.50
CA TRP A 871 -30.35 8.19 -12.05
C TRP A 871 -31.19 6.91 -12.19
N MET A 872 -32.34 6.81 -11.51
CA MET A 872 -33.23 5.63 -11.62
C MET A 872 -33.77 5.43 -13.05
N SER A 873 -34.10 6.53 -13.75
CA SER A 873 -34.62 6.50 -15.12
C SER A 873 -33.60 5.95 -16.13
N THR A 874 -32.32 6.35 -16.00
CA THR A 874 -31.22 5.85 -16.84
C THR A 874 -30.96 4.38 -16.55
N ALA A 875 -30.84 4.00 -15.28
CA ALA A 875 -30.65 2.61 -14.87
C ALA A 875 -31.74 1.68 -15.43
N LYS A 876 -33.02 2.08 -15.31
CA LYS A 876 -34.16 1.32 -15.82
C LYS A 876 -34.18 1.26 -17.35
N THR A 877 -33.90 2.38 -18.02
CA THR A 877 -33.84 2.46 -19.49
C THR A 877 -32.76 1.56 -20.06
N ASN A 878 -31.55 1.62 -19.51
CA ASN A 878 -30.43 0.77 -19.89
C ASN A 878 -30.75 -0.71 -19.65
N THR A 879 -31.31 -1.09 -18.47
CA THR A 879 -31.70 -2.48 -18.20
C THR A 879 -32.71 -3.02 -19.23
N MET A 880 -33.72 -2.22 -19.61
CA MET A 880 -34.67 -2.63 -20.66
C MET A 880 -33.98 -2.83 -22.02
N ILE A 881 -33.10 -1.91 -22.42
CA ILE A 881 -32.36 -2.02 -23.69
C ILE A 881 -31.46 -3.27 -23.70
N TYR A 882 -30.72 -3.53 -22.63
CA TYR A 882 -29.90 -4.74 -22.51
C TYR A 882 -30.75 -6.03 -22.54
N GLN A 883 -31.94 -6.01 -21.96
CA GLN A 883 -32.87 -7.14 -21.99
C GLN A 883 -33.44 -7.40 -23.39
N ASP A 884 -33.82 -6.35 -24.13
CA ASP A 884 -34.32 -6.43 -25.51
C ASP A 884 -33.27 -7.09 -26.44
N VAL A 885 -32.01 -6.66 -26.33
CA VAL A 885 -30.95 -7.04 -27.28
C VAL A 885 -30.29 -8.37 -26.90
N PHE A 886 -29.81 -8.46 -25.65
CA PHE A 886 -28.99 -9.58 -25.18
C PHE A 886 -29.75 -10.54 -24.28
N SER A 887 -30.83 -10.10 -23.64
CA SER A 887 -31.55 -10.89 -22.63
C SER A 887 -30.60 -11.43 -21.55
N CYS A 888 -29.56 -10.64 -21.25
CA CYS A 888 -28.33 -11.08 -20.61
C CYS A 888 -28.54 -11.51 -19.16
N VAL A 889 -27.64 -12.36 -18.66
CA VAL A 889 -27.64 -12.78 -17.25
C VAL A 889 -26.89 -11.73 -16.42
N PRO A 890 -27.37 -11.33 -15.24
CA PRO A 890 -28.64 -11.69 -14.60
C PRO A 890 -29.79 -10.75 -15.00
N ASN A 891 -31.03 -11.23 -14.90
CA ASN A 891 -32.24 -10.43 -15.13
C ASN A 891 -33.45 -10.98 -14.36
N ASP A 892 -34.43 -10.13 -14.08
CA ASP A 892 -35.62 -10.46 -13.27
C ASP A 892 -36.64 -11.37 -13.95
N LEU A 893 -36.47 -11.72 -15.24
CA LEU A 893 -37.38 -12.65 -15.94
C LEU A 893 -37.03 -14.12 -15.71
N ILE A 894 -35.81 -14.43 -15.24
CA ILE A 894 -35.33 -15.79 -15.02
C ILE A 894 -35.44 -16.13 -13.52
N HIS A 895 -36.58 -16.69 -13.11
CA HIS A 895 -36.82 -17.07 -11.71
C HIS A 895 -36.26 -18.45 -11.30
N THR A 896 -35.89 -19.31 -12.26
CA THR A 896 -35.47 -20.71 -12.02
C THR A 896 -34.26 -21.14 -12.87
N ARG A 897 -33.55 -22.18 -12.42
CA ARG A 897 -32.48 -22.87 -13.17
C ARG A 897 -33.01 -23.49 -14.46
N ALA A 898 -34.25 -23.99 -14.45
CA ALA A 898 -34.91 -24.51 -15.65
C ALA A 898 -35.12 -23.41 -16.72
N ALA A 899 -35.58 -22.22 -16.32
CA ALA A 899 -35.72 -21.08 -17.22
C ALA A 899 -34.36 -20.58 -17.74
N LEU A 900 -33.33 -20.57 -16.88
CA LEU A 900 -31.95 -20.22 -17.28
C LEU A 900 -31.43 -21.16 -18.37
N ARG A 901 -31.54 -22.49 -18.15
CA ARG A 901 -31.16 -23.52 -19.13
C ARG A 901 -31.91 -23.37 -20.45
N GLN A 902 -33.23 -23.17 -20.40
CA GLN A 902 -34.06 -23.00 -21.59
C GLN A 902 -33.65 -21.75 -22.40
N SER A 903 -33.32 -20.65 -21.73
CA SER A 903 -32.80 -19.43 -22.36
C SER A 903 -31.43 -19.67 -23.00
N MET A 904 -30.51 -20.33 -22.28
CA MET A 904 -29.17 -20.67 -22.77
C MET A 904 -29.19 -21.56 -24.02
N VAL A 905 -30.00 -22.62 -24.01
CA VAL A 905 -30.16 -23.50 -25.18
C VAL A 905 -30.76 -22.71 -26.35
N SER A 906 -31.86 -21.98 -26.14
CA SER A 906 -32.51 -21.23 -27.22
C SER A 906 -31.63 -20.10 -27.81
N ARG A 907 -30.79 -19.45 -26.99
CA ARG A 907 -29.76 -18.51 -27.47
C ARG A 907 -28.69 -19.23 -28.28
N LYS A 908 -28.16 -20.36 -27.80
CA LYS A 908 -27.11 -21.11 -28.48
C LYS A 908 -27.58 -21.66 -29.84
N ASP A 909 -28.79 -22.21 -29.91
CA ASP A 909 -29.36 -22.76 -31.15
C ASP A 909 -29.59 -21.67 -32.22
N ARG A 910 -29.94 -20.44 -31.80
CA ARG A 910 -30.15 -19.29 -32.71
C ARG A 910 -28.87 -18.60 -33.17
N LEU A 911 -27.81 -18.64 -32.35
CA LEU A 911 -26.59 -17.85 -32.57
C LEU A 911 -25.38 -18.70 -32.97
N GLY A 912 -25.42 -20.02 -32.76
CA GLY A 912 -24.28 -20.94 -32.84
C GLY A 912 -23.29 -20.79 -31.68
N HIS A 913 -23.05 -19.56 -31.22
CA HIS A 913 -22.17 -19.21 -30.10
C HIS A 913 -22.82 -18.19 -29.15
N THR A 914 -22.51 -18.29 -27.87
CA THR A 914 -22.80 -17.28 -26.85
C THR A 914 -21.78 -17.39 -25.71
N THR A 915 -21.53 -16.27 -25.01
CA THR A 915 -20.82 -16.30 -23.71
C THR A 915 -21.72 -16.93 -22.62
N ILE A 916 -21.12 -17.25 -21.48
CA ILE A 916 -21.80 -17.82 -20.30
C ILE A 916 -22.96 -16.94 -19.83
N ASP A 917 -22.75 -15.62 -19.80
CA ASP A 917 -23.73 -14.64 -19.30
C ASP A 917 -24.68 -14.09 -20.40
N LEU A 918 -24.84 -14.83 -21.51
CA LEU A 918 -25.68 -14.49 -22.67
C LEU A 918 -25.33 -13.15 -23.33
N GLY A 919 -24.03 -12.88 -23.44
CA GLY A 919 -23.48 -11.60 -23.87
C GLY A 919 -23.34 -11.38 -25.37
N ILE A 920 -23.88 -12.24 -26.25
CA ILE A 920 -23.81 -12.06 -27.73
C ILE A 920 -25.18 -11.67 -28.29
N ALA A 921 -25.21 -10.63 -29.14
CA ALA A 921 -26.42 -10.18 -29.82
C ALA A 921 -26.76 -11.04 -31.06
N PRO A 922 -28.04 -11.19 -31.43
CA PRO A 922 -28.42 -11.71 -32.75
C PRO A 922 -28.00 -10.74 -33.86
N GLN A 923 -27.82 -11.25 -35.09
CA GLN A 923 -27.44 -10.39 -36.24
C GLN A 923 -28.49 -9.32 -36.58
N LYS A 924 -29.76 -9.58 -36.25
CA LYS A 924 -30.90 -8.67 -36.42
C LYS A 924 -31.85 -8.85 -35.25
N LEU A 925 -32.51 -7.77 -34.84
CA LEU A 925 -33.61 -7.81 -33.87
C LEU A 925 -34.93 -7.83 -34.62
N GLU A 926 -35.70 -8.91 -34.43
CA GLU A 926 -37.07 -9.04 -34.93
C GLU A 926 -38.03 -8.28 -34.02
N SER A 927 -38.80 -7.35 -34.60
CA SER A 927 -39.86 -6.62 -33.89
C SER A 927 -41.15 -6.66 -34.71
N TYR A 928 -42.27 -6.97 -34.05
CA TYR A 928 -43.57 -7.05 -34.69
C TYR A 928 -44.28 -5.69 -34.61
N GLN A 929 -44.51 -5.05 -35.75
CA GLN A 929 -45.30 -3.82 -35.85
C GLN A 929 -46.38 -4.01 -36.93
N ASN A 930 -47.65 -3.80 -36.57
CA ASN A 930 -48.81 -3.93 -37.47
C ASN A 930 -48.98 -5.30 -38.17
N GLY A 931 -48.26 -6.33 -37.75
CA GLY A 931 -48.24 -7.67 -38.35
C GLY A 931 -46.96 -7.98 -39.13
N ASP A 932 -46.19 -6.96 -39.52
CA ASP A 932 -44.93 -7.12 -40.24
C ASP A 932 -43.74 -7.31 -39.29
N ILE A 933 -42.74 -8.09 -39.74
CA ILE A 933 -41.47 -8.30 -39.03
C ILE A 933 -40.48 -7.20 -39.44
N LYS A 934 -40.35 -6.17 -38.61
CA LYS A 934 -39.31 -5.15 -38.77
C LYS A 934 -38.01 -5.63 -38.14
N ASN A 935 -36.99 -5.83 -38.97
CA ASN A 935 -35.61 -6.11 -38.58
C ASN A 935 -34.86 -4.81 -38.25
N THR A 936 -34.13 -4.76 -37.14
CA THR A 936 -33.33 -3.60 -36.68
C THR A 936 -31.90 -4.06 -36.32
N ASP A 937 -30.86 -3.22 -36.49
CA ASP A 937 -29.50 -3.56 -36.01
C ASP A 937 -29.48 -3.46 -34.47
N PRO A 938 -28.97 -4.48 -33.74
CA PRO A 938 -28.67 -4.37 -32.30
C PRO A 938 -28.01 -3.06 -31.88
N LEU A 939 -27.10 -2.53 -32.69
CA LEU A 939 -26.32 -1.34 -32.38
C LEU A 939 -27.17 -0.06 -32.41
N GLU A 940 -28.18 0.03 -33.29
CA GLU A 940 -29.15 1.15 -33.29
C GLU A 940 -29.98 1.16 -32.01
N ARG A 941 -30.37 -0.03 -31.52
CA ARG A 941 -31.09 -0.15 -30.23
C ARG A 941 -30.18 0.21 -29.05
N LEU A 942 -28.91 -0.17 -29.09
CA LEU A 942 -27.92 0.12 -28.04
C LEU A 942 -27.48 1.59 -28.00
N GLN A 943 -27.49 2.32 -29.12
CA GLN A 943 -27.27 3.78 -29.15
C GLN A 943 -28.30 4.58 -28.32
N SER A 944 -29.38 3.95 -27.87
CA SER A 944 -30.35 4.55 -26.93
C SER A 944 -29.91 4.49 -25.46
N THR A 945 -28.85 3.75 -25.11
CA THR A 945 -28.29 3.69 -23.75
C THR A 945 -27.52 4.96 -23.40
N ARG A 946 -27.29 5.19 -22.09
CA ARG A 946 -26.44 6.28 -21.60
C ARG A 946 -25.61 5.83 -20.41
N GLY A 947 -24.28 5.98 -20.53
CA GLY A 947 -23.35 5.45 -19.55
C GLY A 947 -23.50 3.93 -19.36
N HIS A 948 -23.04 3.45 -18.21
CA HIS A 948 -22.98 2.02 -17.89
C HIS A 948 -24.02 1.57 -16.86
N LEU A 949 -24.70 2.50 -16.19
CA LEU A 949 -25.59 2.21 -15.05
C LEU A 949 -26.80 1.36 -15.46
N VAL A 950 -27.04 0.27 -14.73
CA VAL A 950 -28.21 -0.60 -14.86
C VAL A 950 -28.81 -0.92 -13.49
N SER A 951 -30.12 -1.17 -13.43
CA SER A 951 -30.78 -1.67 -12.21
C SER A 951 -30.23 -3.05 -11.82
N PHE A 952 -29.92 -3.26 -10.55
CA PHE A 952 -29.53 -4.58 -10.04
C PHE A 952 -30.78 -5.48 -9.95
N PRO A 953 -30.80 -6.67 -10.56
CA PRO A 953 -31.98 -7.53 -10.55
C PRO A 953 -32.19 -8.16 -9.17
N LEU A 954 -33.41 -8.08 -8.63
CA LEU A 954 -33.77 -8.56 -7.30
C LEU A 954 -34.46 -9.94 -7.33
N GLU A 955 -35.08 -10.29 -8.46
CA GLU A 955 -35.85 -11.53 -8.66
C GLU A 955 -35.08 -12.63 -9.41
N PHE A 956 -33.89 -12.34 -9.94
CA PHE A 956 -33.09 -13.34 -10.66
C PHE A 956 -32.81 -14.59 -9.80
N MET A 957 -33.32 -15.75 -10.24
CA MET A 957 -33.29 -17.02 -9.50
C MET A 957 -33.93 -16.95 -8.10
N CYS A 958 -35.01 -16.18 -7.93
CA CYS A 958 -35.72 -16.04 -6.64
C CYS A 958 -36.40 -17.32 -6.13
N LYS A 959 -36.67 -18.30 -7.01
CA LYS A 959 -37.34 -19.57 -6.67
C LYS A 959 -36.35 -20.74 -6.48
N GLU A 960 -35.06 -20.44 -6.39
CA GLU A 960 -33.97 -21.42 -6.30
C GLU A 960 -33.21 -21.26 -4.98
N ASP A 961 -32.80 -22.38 -4.38
CA ASP A 961 -31.80 -22.34 -3.32
C ASP A 961 -30.41 -22.19 -3.95
N LEU A 962 -29.77 -21.06 -3.69
CA LEU A 962 -28.43 -20.73 -4.18
C LEU A 962 -27.31 -21.21 -3.23
N ARG A 963 -27.64 -21.87 -2.11
CA ARG A 963 -26.62 -22.52 -1.29
C ARG A 963 -25.98 -23.69 -2.05
N PRO A 964 -24.66 -23.91 -1.95
CA PRO A 964 -24.06 -25.13 -2.48
C PRO A 964 -24.68 -26.37 -1.81
N VAL A 965 -24.93 -27.41 -2.60
CA VAL A 965 -25.30 -28.74 -2.09
C VAL A 965 -24.02 -29.42 -1.62
N PHE A 966 -23.55 -29.04 -0.43
CA PHE A 966 -22.37 -29.62 0.19
C PHE A 966 -22.62 -31.11 0.50
N ASN A 967 -21.88 -32.01 -0.14
CA ASN A 967 -21.72 -33.36 0.40
C ASN A 967 -20.91 -33.30 1.71
N GLU A 968 -21.08 -34.29 2.58
CA GLU A 968 -20.59 -34.27 3.98
C GLU A 968 -19.08 -34.03 4.12
N SER A 969 -18.29 -34.29 3.07
CA SER A 969 -16.85 -34.00 2.99
C SER A 969 -16.48 -32.50 2.95
N GLU A 970 -17.41 -31.60 2.64
CA GLU A 970 -17.13 -30.17 2.40
C GLU A 970 -17.53 -29.24 3.56
N TYR A 971 -17.85 -29.81 4.73
CA TYR A 971 -18.45 -29.12 5.89
C TYR A 971 -17.67 -27.88 6.39
N TYR A 972 -16.37 -27.77 6.08
CA TYR A 972 -15.49 -26.67 6.48
C TYR A 972 -15.64 -25.38 5.64
N ALA A 973 -16.40 -25.40 4.54
CA ALA A 973 -16.47 -24.28 3.59
C ALA A 973 -17.41 -23.11 3.99
N SER A 974 -18.18 -23.23 5.06
CA SER A 974 -19.27 -22.28 5.38
C SER A 974 -18.81 -20.83 5.62
N GLN A 975 -17.71 -20.62 6.35
CA GLN A 975 -17.14 -19.30 6.69
C GLN A 975 -16.34 -18.64 5.55
N VAL A 976 -16.22 -19.29 4.39
CA VAL A 976 -15.39 -18.76 3.28
C VAL A 976 -16.09 -17.61 2.55
N PHE A 977 -17.43 -17.62 2.52
CA PHE A 977 -18.27 -16.84 1.60
C PHE A 977 -19.23 -15.82 2.26
N HIS A 978 -19.19 -15.66 3.58
CA HIS A 978 -19.93 -14.62 4.32
C HIS A 978 -19.00 -13.77 5.18
#